data_AF-A0A803LI54-F1
#
_entry.id   AF-A0A803LI54-F1
#
_cell.length_a   1.000
_cell.length_b   1.000
_cell.length_c   1.000
_cell.angle_alpha   90.00
_cell.angle_beta   90.00
_cell.angle_gamma   90.00
#
_symmetry.space_group_name_H-M   'P 1'
#
loop_
_entity.id
_entity.type
_entity.pdbx_description
1 polymer ?
#
loop_
_entity_poly.entity_id
_entity_poly.type
_entity_poly.pdbx_seq_one_letter_code
_entity_poly.pdbx_strand_id
1 'polypeptide(L)'
;MEVMRMAISGTQRGKLISAGYTSLSSLSSVSPLLLARDLNISEVEALEILKAASHSGRLDTSGGNHAILTGAQNAWEMFEDSCIRITTSSADVDDILGGGISCKQVTEIGGIPGIGKTQFGIQLAVNVQIPADFGGLGGKAVYVDTEGSFMVERALQIAQGCVDDMENDNCFRQRNIRAVKDKLLPKDFLANIFHFRICSYTELIAMINHLDKWVSEHRNVKLVVIDSVTFYFRQDFEDMAQRTRILGEMALKLMKLAQKFNLAVVLLNQAATKCSEGSYQLTLALGDSWSHASTNRVILYWKGDERCAYIDKSTSLPSAYAPYAITTKGIRNSMNTIRFLAIDAVEKANSGHPGLPMGCAPMGHILYDEVMRYNPKNPYWFNRDRFVLSAGHGCMLQYALLHLAGYDSVTEEDLKNFRQWESRTPGHPENFETPGIEVTTGPLGQGIANAVGLALAEKHLAARFNKPDMEIVDHYTYAILGDGCQMEGVSQEACSLAGHWGLGKLIAFYDDNHISIDGSTDIAFTEDVDKRFEALGWHVIWVKNGNNGYDEIRAAIREAKAVKDKPTLIKVTTTIGYGSPNKSNSYSVHGSALGAKEVEATRSNLGWPYEPFHVPEDVKKHWSRHTSEGAALEAEWNSKFSEYVKKYSDEAAELKSIITGELPSGWEKALPYLRNSYFWIVYFLMYDSRIEKLVSDLLQTYTPESPGDATRNLSQQCLNALVTVLPGFLGGSADLASSNMTLLKMFGNFQKDTPEERNLRFGVREHGMGSICNGIALHSPGFIPYCATFFVFTDYMRASIRMAALSQAGVIFVMTHDSIGLGEDGPTHQPIEHLASFRAMPNVFMFRPADGTETAGAYRVAVLNKKTPSILALSRQKLPQLPGTSIEGVEKGGYIISDNSKENNPDVILMGTGSELEIAAKAADDLRKDGKAVRVVSFVSWELFDAQPESYKESVLPADVTARVSIEAGTTFGWLKYVGCKGKAIGIDRFGASAPAGKIYKELGITKEAVIEAAKSLC
;
A
#
# COMPACT_ATOMS: atom_id res chain seq x y z
N MET A 1 38.50 58.94 39.91
CA MET A 1 38.13 58.80 41.35
C MET A 1 36.60 58.79 41.47
N GLU A 2 35.97 57.69 41.08
CA GLU A 2 34.49 57.57 41.08
C GLU A 2 33.94 57.19 42.47
N VAL A 3 34.72 56.43 43.23
CA VAL A 3 34.43 56.02 44.62
C VAL A 3 34.33 57.23 45.58
N MET A 4 34.93 58.37 45.22
CA MET A 4 34.80 59.63 45.98
C MET A 4 33.39 60.22 45.95
N ARG A 5 32.60 59.92 44.92
CA ARG A 5 31.22 60.43 44.74
C ARG A 5 30.16 59.52 45.36
N MET A 6 30.56 58.38 45.93
CA MET A 6 29.62 57.45 46.54
C MET A 6 29.02 57.97 47.84
N ALA A 7 27.71 57.80 48.01
CA ALA A 7 26.99 58.09 49.26
C ALA A 7 27.27 57.03 50.34
N ILE A 8 28.53 56.92 50.75
CA ILE A 8 29.06 56.04 51.82
C ILE A 8 29.84 56.86 52.84
N SER A 9 30.02 56.33 54.05
CA SER A 9 30.79 57.01 55.11
C SER A 9 32.28 57.18 54.72
N GLY A 10 32.94 58.19 55.30
CA GLY A 10 34.37 58.43 55.09
C GLY A 10 35.24 57.20 55.44
N THR A 11 34.83 56.43 56.44
CA THR A 11 35.50 55.19 56.87
C THR A 11 35.37 54.08 55.83
N GLN A 12 34.16 53.86 55.29
CA GLN A 12 33.92 52.88 54.22
C GLN A 12 34.68 53.25 52.94
N ARG A 13 34.72 54.53 52.61
CA ARG A 13 35.46 55.06 51.45
C ARG A 13 36.97 54.84 51.60
N GLY A 14 37.53 55.09 52.78
CA GLY A 14 38.94 54.83 53.09
C GLY A 14 39.29 53.35 52.92
N LYS A 15 38.45 52.44 53.45
CA LYS A 15 38.62 50.98 53.31
C LYS A 15 38.63 50.54 51.85
N LEU A 16 37.69 51.03 51.03
CA LEU A 16 37.61 50.71 49.61
C LEU A 16 38.88 51.09 48.84
N ILE A 17 39.37 52.32 49.05
CA ILE A 17 40.57 52.81 48.40
C ILE A 17 41.80 52.00 48.85
N SER A 18 41.92 51.71 50.14
CA SER A 18 43.04 50.90 50.66
C SER A 18 43.04 49.45 50.14
N ALA A 19 41.87 48.90 49.82
CA ALA A 19 41.73 47.57 49.23
C ALA A 19 41.80 47.57 47.69
N GLY A 20 42.13 48.71 47.05
CA GLY A 20 42.31 48.82 45.61
C GLY A 20 41.04 49.09 44.80
N TYR A 21 39.87 49.22 45.44
CA TYR A 21 38.61 49.56 44.77
C TYR A 21 38.52 51.08 44.54
N THR A 22 39.00 51.52 43.38
CA THR A 22 39.11 52.96 43.02
C THR A 22 38.13 53.42 41.93
N SER A 23 37.39 52.50 41.30
CA SER A 23 36.36 52.75 40.28
C SER A 23 35.03 52.07 40.64
N LEU A 24 33.91 52.52 40.07
CA LEU A 24 32.62 51.84 40.25
C LEU A 24 32.58 50.49 39.51
N SER A 25 33.34 50.38 38.40
CA SER A 25 33.47 49.13 37.65
C SER A 25 34.12 48.01 38.47
N SER A 26 35.10 48.32 39.32
CA SER A 26 35.75 47.30 40.18
C SER A 26 34.85 46.79 41.31
N LEU A 27 33.73 47.47 41.61
CA LEU A 27 32.73 47.02 42.58
C LEU A 27 31.56 46.26 41.91
N SER A 28 31.35 46.45 40.61
CA SER A 28 30.20 45.91 39.87
C SER A 28 30.17 44.38 39.74
N SER A 29 31.32 43.72 39.88
CA SER A 29 31.50 42.27 39.71
C SER A 29 31.87 41.52 41.00
N VAL A 30 31.98 42.22 42.13
CA VAL A 30 32.42 41.66 43.42
C VAL A 30 31.20 41.22 44.23
N SER A 31 31.21 40.00 44.74
CA SER A 31 30.12 39.51 45.60
C SER A 31 30.19 40.18 46.98
N PRO A 32 29.04 40.34 47.68
CA PRO A 32 29.02 40.86 49.05
C PRO A 32 29.98 40.13 49.99
N LEU A 33 30.06 38.79 49.87
CA LEU A 33 30.96 37.95 50.65
C LEU A 33 32.44 38.27 50.40
N LEU A 34 32.83 38.46 49.13
CA LEU A 34 34.21 38.75 48.76
C LEU A 34 34.60 40.17 49.20
N LEU A 35 33.70 41.14 48.99
CA LEU A 35 33.91 42.52 49.41
C LEU A 35 33.98 42.66 50.94
N ALA A 36 33.13 41.92 51.67
CA ALA A 36 33.15 41.87 53.13
C ALA A 36 34.50 41.36 53.66
N ARG A 37 35.04 40.32 53.01
CA ARG A 37 36.36 39.77 53.33
C ARG A 37 37.48 40.76 53.02
N ASP A 38 37.47 41.35 51.83
CA ASP A 38 38.55 42.21 51.36
C ASP A 38 38.60 43.57 52.10
N LEU A 39 37.46 44.03 52.65
CA LEU A 39 37.36 45.25 53.46
C LEU A 39 37.34 45.01 54.98
N ASN A 40 37.31 43.74 55.41
CA ASN A 40 37.10 43.33 56.80
C ASN A 40 35.90 44.07 57.45
N ILE A 41 34.72 43.85 56.87
CA ILE A 41 33.41 44.39 57.30
C ILE A 41 32.35 43.29 57.32
N SER A 42 31.17 43.57 57.87
CA SER A 42 30.06 42.62 57.81
C SER A 42 29.51 42.50 56.38
N GLU A 43 28.90 41.36 56.04
CA GLU A 43 28.30 41.14 54.72
C GLU A 43 27.12 42.11 54.45
N VAL A 44 26.41 42.52 55.51
CA VAL A 44 25.36 43.56 55.46
C VAL A 44 25.95 44.91 55.07
N GLU A 45 27.08 45.28 55.66
CA GLU A 45 27.78 46.54 55.38
C GLU A 45 28.40 46.55 53.98
N ALA A 46 28.90 45.39 53.51
CA ALA A 46 29.34 45.21 52.12
C ALA A 46 28.18 45.35 51.12
N LEU A 47 27.00 44.82 51.44
CA LEU A 47 25.77 44.98 50.68
C LEU A 47 25.32 46.44 50.58
N GLU A 48 25.44 47.21 51.66
CA GLU A 48 25.14 48.65 51.66
C GLU A 48 26.12 49.43 50.78
N ILE A 49 27.40 49.09 50.81
CA ILE A 49 28.42 49.70 49.94
C ILE A 49 28.13 49.39 48.46
N LEU A 50 27.77 48.14 48.13
CA LEU A 50 27.41 47.74 46.76
C LEU A 50 26.11 48.41 46.29
N LYS A 51 25.13 48.59 47.19
CA LYS A 51 23.91 49.38 46.90
C LYS A 51 24.25 50.86 46.67
N ALA A 52 25.13 51.45 47.46
CA ALA A 52 25.55 52.84 47.27
C ALA A 52 26.33 53.00 45.95
N ALA A 53 27.14 52.02 45.56
CA ALA A 53 27.86 52.01 44.28
C ALA A 53 26.88 51.97 43.09
N SER A 54 25.83 51.15 43.17
CA SER A 54 24.81 51.05 42.10
C SER A 54 23.97 52.32 41.96
N HIS A 55 23.74 53.06 43.06
CA HIS A 55 23.03 54.34 43.02
C HIS A 55 23.93 55.49 42.54
N SER A 56 25.22 55.46 42.87
CA SER A 56 26.17 56.53 42.51
C SER A 56 26.58 56.46 41.03
N GLY A 57 26.50 55.28 40.41
CA GLY A 57 26.63 55.12 38.96
C GLY A 57 25.47 55.69 38.13
N ARG A 58 24.41 56.21 38.76
CA ARG A 58 23.23 56.79 38.08
C ARG A 58 23.28 58.31 37.87
N LEU A 59 24.22 59.04 38.48
CA LEU A 59 24.17 60.51 38.57
C LEU A 59 25.14 61.28 37.65
N ASP A 60 26.03 60.61 36.92
CA ASP A 60 26.93 61.23 35.94
C ASP A 60 26.77 60.55 34.58
N THR A 61 25.96 61.14 33.69
CA THR A 61 26.23 61.36 32.24
C THR A 61 24.93 61.67 31.49
N SER A 62 24.85 62.89 30.98
CA SER A 62 23.96 63.30 29.91
C SER A 62 24.36 62.61 28.60
N GLY A 63 23.48 61.75 28.07
CA GLY A 63 23.56 61.16 26.74
C GLY A 63 24.32 59.82 26.67
N GLY A 64 23.58 58.72 26.49
CA GLY A 64 24.13 57.44 26.03
C GLY A 64 23.88 56.23 26.94
N ASN A 65 22.93 55.38 26.52
CA ASN A 65 22.83 53.93 26.73
C ASN A 65 22.74 53.37 28.17
N HIS A 66 21.50 53.12 28.57
CA HIS A 66 21.11 52.24 29.68
C HIS A 66 21.45 50.76 29.41
N ALA A 67 22.58 50.21 29.83
CA ALA A 67 22.90 48.79 29.58
C ALA A 67 21.84 47.74 30.07
N ILE A 68 20.95 48.09 31.01
CA ILE A 68 19.83 47.21 31.45
C ILE A 68 18.56 47.40 30.60
N LEU A 69 18.35 48.59 29.99
CA LEU A 69 17.18 48.89 29.13
C LEU A 69 17.52 48.89 27.63
N THR A 70 18.80 48.95 27.24
CA THR A 70 19.30 48.81 25.86
C THR A 70 19.61 47.36 25.49
N GLY A 71 19.50 46.43 26.43
CA GLY A 71 19.55 44.98 26.18
C GLY A 71 18.16 44.34 26.11
N ALA A 72 17.09 45.12 26.24
CA ALA A 72 15.73 44.63 26.04
C ALA A 72 15.51 44.37 24.55
N GLN A 73 15.70 43.13 24.14
CA GLN A 73 15.30 42.66 22.82
C GLN A 73 13.80 42.36 22.85
N ASN A 74 13.07 42.80 21.83
CA ASN A 74 11.70 42.33 21.65
C ASN A 74 11.71 40.85 21.17
N ALA A 75 10.59 40.14 21.32
CA ALA A 75 10.53 38.72 20.97
C ALA A 75 10.86 38.44 19.49
N TRP A 76 10.67 39.41 18.59
CA TRP A 76 11.04 39.31 17.18
C TRP A 76 12.56 39.44 16.96
N GLU A 77 13.20 40.39 17.62
CA GLU A 77 14.68 40.52 17.62
C GLU A 77 15.33 39.28 18.23
N MET A 78 14.77 38.73 19.31
CA MET A 78 15.21 37.45 19.88
C MET A 78 15.02 36.28 18.91
N PHE A 79 13.94 36.29 18.10
CA PHE A 79 13.67 35.28 17.08
C PHE A 79 14.67 35.37 15.92
N GLU A 80 14.90 36.56 15.35
CA GLU A 80 15.90 36.77 14.30
C GLU A 80 17.32 36.38 14.74
N ASP A 81 17.68 36.68 16.00
CA ASP A 81 18.96 36.30 16.59
C ASP A 81 19.10 34.81 16.92
N SER A 82 18.00 34.04 16.88
CA SER A 82 17.92 32.60 17.21
C SER A 82 17.97 31.68 15.97
N CYS A 83 17.87 32.24 14.76
CA CYS A 83 17.78 31.48 13.50
C CYS A 83 19.13 30.98 12.94
N ILE A 84 20.24 31.16 13.66
CA ILE A 84 21.57 30.76 13.18
C ILE A 84 21.84 29.30 13.54
N ARG A 85 21.84 28.43 12.53
CA ARG A 85 21.93 26.98 12.70
C ARG A 85 22.95 26.35 11.76
N ILE A 86 23.43 25.16 12.12
CA ILE A 86 24.32 24.32 11.32
C ILE A 86 23.57 23.04 10.96
N THR A 87 23.41 22.77 9.66
CA THR A 87 22.76 21.56 9.15
C THR A 87 23.51 20.29 9.57
N THR A 88 22.78 19.20 9.80
CA THR A 88 23.32 17.85 9.99
C THR A 88 23.46 17.08 8.66
N SER A 89 23.02 17.69 7.54
CA SER A 89 22.92 17.08 6.20
C SER A 89 21.89 15.94 6.07
N SER A 90 21.09 15.69 7.12
CA SER A 90 19.85 14.93 7.01
C SER A 90 18.70 15.88 7.31
N ALA A 91 17.84 16.09 6.32
CA ALA A 91 16.67 16.94 6.48
C ALA A 91 15.77 16.41 7.60
N ASP A 92 15.64 15.09 7.74
CA ASP A 92 14.81 14.47 8.78
C ASP A 92 15.35 14.80 10.19
N VAL A 93 16.67 14.77 10.37
CA VAL A 93 17.32 15.12 11.65
C VAL A 93 17.28 16.63 11.89
N ASP A 94 17.47 17.44 10.85
CA ASP A 94 17.40 18.89 10.96
C ASP A 94 15.99 19.36 11.32
N ASP A 95 14.95 18.72 10.77
CA ASP A 95 13.55 19.04 11.03
C ASP A 95 13.18 18.84 12.50
N ILE A 96 13.57 17.71 13.10
CA ILE A 96 13.33 17.51 14.53
C ILE A 96 14.10 18.53 15.37
N LEU A 97 15.29 18.94 14.91
CA LEU A 97 16.09 19.99 15.56
C LEU A 97 15.61 21.41 15.26
N GLY A 98 14.55 21.60 14.46
CA GLY A 98 14.01 22.90 14.07
C GLY A 98 14.83 23.66 13.02
N GLY A 99 15.52 22.94 12.14
CA GLY A 99 16.42 23.47 11.10
C GLY A 99 17.92 23.25 11.37
N GLY A 100 18.27 22.28 12.22
CA GLY A 100 19.67 21.95 12.56
C GLY A 100 20.18 22.48 13.90
N ILE A 101 21.49 22.35 14.14
CA ILE A 101 22.15 22.64 15.42
C ILE A 101 22.25 24.15 15.65
N SER A 102 21.60 24.64 16.70
CA SER A 102 21.51 26.07 17.00
C SER A 102 22.78 26.66 17.62
N CYS A 103 23.17 27.85 17.17
CA CYS A 103 24.21 28.67 17.82
C CYS A 103 23.69 29.29 19.13
N LYS A 104 24.61 29.82 19.95
CA LYS A 104 24.33 30.36 21.30
C LYS A 104 23.83 29.33 22.31
N GLN A 105 23.83 28.05 21.93
CA GLN A 105 23.28 26.94 22.71
C GLN A 105 24.31 25.81 22.87
N VAL A 106 24.09 25.00 23.92
CA VAL A 106 24.81 23.74 24.14
C VAL A 106 23.88 22.59 23.76
N THR A 107 24.26 21.82 22.74
CA THR A 107 23.54 20.62 22.33
C THR A 107 24.30 19.38 22.77
N GLU A 108 23.66 18.51 23.54
CA GLU A 108 24.21 17.23 23.94
C GLU A 108 23.68 16.14 23.01
N ILE A 109 24.57 15.42 22.34
CA ILE A 109 24.23 14.26 21.50
C ILE A 109 24.85 13.03 22.15
N GLY A 110 24.05 12.05 22.53
CA GLY A 110 24.61 10.84 23.12
C GLY A 110 23.87 9.57 22.76
N GLY A 111 24.51 8.44 23.00
CA GLY A 111 24.04 7.15 22.48
C GLY A 111 25.05 6.04 22.74
N ILE A 112 24.69 4.81 22.41
CA ILE A 112 25.55 3.63 22.60
C ILE A 112 26.78 3.65 21.66
N PRO A 113 27.85 2.90 21.95
CA PRO A 113 28.99 2.74 21.04
C PRO A 113 28.55 2.27 19.64
N GLY A 114 29.20 2.76 18.58
CA GLY A 114 28.91 2.36 17.19
C GLY A 114 27.70 3.03 16.52
N ILE A 115 26.89 3.80 17.25
CA ILE A 115 25.69 4.46 16.69
C ILE A 115 25.98 5.66 15.78
N GLY A 116 27.20 6.18 15.77
CA GLY A 116 27.61 7.29 14.89
C GLY A 116 27.75 8.67 15.53
N LYS A 117 27.95 8.77 16.85
CA LYS A 117 28.17 10.06 17.54
C LYS A 117 29.34 10.86 16.96
N THR A 118 30.51 10.24 16.86
CA THR A 118 31.71 10.87 16.26
C THR A 118 31.48 11.23 14.80
N GLN A 119 30.62 10.49 14.07
CA GLN A 119 30.24 10.82 12.70
C GLN A 119 29.42 12.13 12.65
N PHE A 120 28.47 12.31 13.57
CA PHE A 120 27.78 13.59 13.77
C PHE A 120 28.74 14.74 14.12
N GLY A 121 29.70 14.50 15.02
CA GLY A 121 30.70 15.50 15.39
C GLY A 121 31.54 15.96 14.21
N ILE A 122 32.07 15.01 13.44
CA ILE A 122 32.89 15.29 12.25
C ILE A 122 32.04 15.97 11.17
N GLN A 123 30.79 15.51 10.95
CA GLN A 123 29.86 16.12 10.00
C GLN A 123 29.63 17.59 10.32
N LEU A 124 29.33 17.93 11.57
CA LEU A 124 29.10 19.31 11.99
C LEU A 124 30.37 20.15 11.89
N ALA A 125 31.54 19.58 12.19
CA ALA A 125 32.84 20.26 12.04
C ALA A 125 33.18 20.59 10.58
N VAL A 126 32.67 19.81 9.63
CA VAL A 126 32.73 20.12 8.19
C VAL A 126 31.64 21.12 7.81
N ASN A 127 30.38 20.86 8.17
CA ASN A 127 29.21 21.66 7.78
C ASN A 127 29.25 23.09 8.30
N VAL A 128 29.87 23.37 9.45
CA VAL A 128 29.96 24.76 9.94
C VAL A 128 30.75 25.67 8.97
N GLN A 129 31.59 25.09 8.13
CA GLN A 129 32.49 25.80 7.22
C GLN A 129 31.88 26.06 5.84
N ILE A 130 30.81 25.35 5.46
CA ILE A 130 30.12 25.61 4.18
C ILE A 130 29.35 26.94 4.27
N PRO A 131 29.02 27.60 3.14
CA PRO A 131 28.31 28.87 3.15
C PRO A 131 26.91 28.77 3.76
N ALA A 132 26.38 29.90 4.23
CA ALA A 132 25.06 29.99 4.86
C ALA A 132 23.93 29.52 3.95
N ASP A 133 24.05 29.76 2.64
CA ASP A 133 23.07 29.31 1.63
C ASP A 133 22.92 27.78 1.57
N PHE A 134 23.90 27.02 2.11
CA PHE A 134 23.92 25.56 2.16
C PHE A 134 23.71 25.03 3.59
N GLY A 135 23.27 25.87 4.53
CA GLY A 135 23.05 25.49 5.92
C GLY A 135 24.30 25.47 6.81
N GLY A 136 25.42 26.02 6.34
CA GLY A 136 26.63 26.25 7.15
C GLY A 136 26.75 27.68 7.66
N LEU A 137 27.94 28.06 8.16
CA LEU A 137 28.19 29.41 8.69
C LEU A 137 29.49 30.05 8.16
N GLY A 138 30.18 29.39 7.24
CA GLY A 138 31.49 29.83 6.75
C GLY A 138 32.54 29.98 7.87
N GLY A 139 32.37 29.29 9.00
CA GLY A 139 33.17 29.46 10.22
C GLY A 139 33.99 28.24 10.58
N LYS A 140 34.99 28.39 11.46
CA LYS A 140 35.92 27.32 11.85
C LYS A 140 35.35 26.46 12.99
N ALA A 141 35.87 25.24 13.10
CA ALA A 141 35.49 24.29 14.15
C ALA A 141 36.66 24.04 15.12
N VAL A 142 36.37 23.95 16.41
CA VAL A 142 37.27 23.37 17.42
C VAL A 142 36.75 21.98 17.78
N TYR A 143 37.60 20.97 17.71
CA TYR A 143 37.25 19.58 18.06
C TYR A 143 38.14 19.12 19.22
N VAL A 144 37.56 19.02 20.41
CA VAL A 144 38.24 18.53 21.61
C VAL A 144 37.99 17.03 21.73
N ASP A 145 39.04 16.25 21.49
CA ASP A 145 38.99 14.79 21.38
C ASP A 145 39.61 14.12 22.61
N THR A 146 38.74 13.63 23.48
CA THR A 146 39.12 12.91 24.71
C THR A 146 39.14 11.40 24.51
N GLU A 147 38.42 10.85 23.53
CA GLU A 147 38.35 9.41 23.29
C GLU A 147 39.39 8.93 22.26
N GLY A 148 39.95 9.82 21.45
CA GLY A 148 40.87 9.51 20.35
C GLY A 148 40.13 9.03 19.10
N SER A 149 38.87 9.43 18.97
CA SER A 149 37.91 8.93 17.98
C SER A 149 37.95 9.72 16.67
N PHE A 150 38.53 10.92 16.66
CA PHE A 150 38.59 11.77 15.48
C PHE A 150 39.57 11.21 14.45
N MET A 151 39.06 10.89 13.25
CA MET A 151 39.85 10.33 12.14
C MET A 151 39.91 11.34 10.99
N VAL A 152 41.12 11.73 10.59
CA VAL A 152 41.34 12.74 9.55
C VAL A 152 40.84 12.26 8.18
N GLU A 153 41.05 10.99 7.85
CA GLU A 153 40.56 10.37 6.62
C GLU A 153 39.04 10.46 6.53
N ARG A 154 38.36 10.32 7.67
CA ARG A 154 36.90 10.40 7.72
C ARG A 154 36.40 11.82 7.54
N ALA A 155 37.05 12.80 8.17
CA ALA A 155 36.76 14.21 7.97
C ALA A 155 36.99 14.61 6.50
N LEU A 156 38.03 14.07 5.86
CA LEU A 156 38.31 14.29 4.44
C LEU A 156 37.21 13.73 3.54
N GLN A 157 36.72 12.51 3.81
CA GLN A 157 35.62 11.91 3.05
C GLN A 157 34.33 12.73 3.15
N ILE A 158 33.99 13.20 4.35
CA ILE A 158 32.79 14.01 4.56
C ILE A 158 32.97 15.39 3.91
N ALA A 159 34.15 16.00 4.01
CA ALA A 159 34.47 17.25 3.33
C ALA A 159 34.40 17.13 1.80
N GLN A 160 34.90 16.03 1.23
CA GLN A 160 34.77 15.73 -0.19
C GLN A 160 33.29 15.64 -0.58
N GLY A 161 32.48 14.89 0.18
CA GLY A 161 31.04 14.81 -0.07
C GLY A 161 30.34 16.18 -0.04
N CYS A 162 30.72 17.06 0.89
CA CYS A 162 30.16 18.42 0.96
C CYS A 162 30.58 19.30 -0.22
N VAL A 163 31.84 19.20 -0.66
CA VAL A 163 32.32 19.92 -1.86
C VAL A 163 31.59 19.42 -3.11
N ASP A 164 31.47 18.10 -3.28
CA ASP A 164 30.75 17.50 -4.40
C ASP A 164 29.28 17.98 -4.44
N ASP A 165 28.62 18.03 -3.28
CA ASP A 165 27.22 18.44 -3.19
C ASP A 165 27.05 19.94 -3.53
N MET A 166 28.01 20.81 -3.17
CA MET A 166 28.01 22.23 -3.56
C MET A 166 28.39 22.47 -5.04
N GLU A 167 29.26 21.64 -5.62
CA GLU A 167 29.67 21.76 -7.02
C GLU A 167 28.56 21.35 -8.01
N ASN A 168 27.64 20.49 -7.58
CA ASN A 168 26.54 19.97 -8.39
C ASN A 168 25.22 20.77 -8.28
N ASP A 169 25.16 21.81 -7.45
CA ASP A 169 23.99 22.69 -7.33
C ASP A 169 23.91 23.73 -8.48
N ASN A 170 22.86 23.67 -9.30
CA ASN A 170 22.68 24.54 -10.46
C ASN A 170 22.37 26.02 -10.13
N CYS A 171 22.02 26.37 -8.88
CA CYS A 171 21.91 27.78 -8.44
C CYS A 171 23.26 28.52 -8.58
N PHE A 172 24.38 27.79 -8.53
CA PHE A 172 25.72 28.32 -8.73
C PHE A 172 26.04 28.71 -10.18
N ARG A 173 25.20 28.33 -11.16
CA ARG A 173 25.42 28.73 -12.55
C ARG A 173 24.88 30.13 -12.88
N GLN A 174 24.00 30.71 -12.07
CA GLN A 174 23.38 32.01 -12.35
C GLN A 174 23.84 33.17 -11.43
N ARG A 175 24.56 32.92 -10.33
CA ARG A 175 25.13 33.98 -9.48
C ARG A 175 26.66 33.91 -9.47
N ASN A 176 27.31 34.81 -10.23
CA ASN A 176 28.74 35.14 -10.22
C ASN A 176 29.73 33.98 -9.99
N ILE A 177 29.87 33.17 -11.05
CA ILE A 177 30.96 32.23 -11.29
C ILE A 177 32.29 33.00 -11.41
N ARG A 178 33.05 33.13 -10.31
CA ARG A 178 34.53 33.21 -10.26
C ARG A 178 35.10 33.41 -8.85
N ALA A 179 34.31 33.86 -7.88
CA ALA A 179 34.84 34.21 -6.55
C ALA A 179 34.91 33.03 -5.54
N VAL A 180 34.18 31.94 -5.76
CA VAL A 180 34.11 30.78 -4.83
C VAL A 180 34.82 29.53 -5.38
N LYS A 181 34.94 29.40 -6.71
CA LYS A 181 35.60 28.26 -7.39
C LYS A 181 37.08 28.06 -7.00
N ASP A 182 37.73 29.07 -6.46
CA ASP A 182 39.13 29.03 -6.02
C ASP A 182 39.30 28.87 -4.49
N LYS A 183 38.24 28.59 -3.69
CA LYS A 183 38.30 28.84 -2.23
C LYS A 183 37.89 27.74 -1.23
N LEU A 184 37.34 26.59 -1.62
CA LEU A 184 37.01 25.52 -0.65
C LEU A 184 37.34 24.13 -1.20
N LEU A 185 38.62 23.75 -1.16
CA LEU A 185 39.06 22.38 -1.39
C LEU A 185 38.79 21.53 -0.13
N PRO A 186 38.59 20.21 -0.23
CA PRO A 186 38.41 19.33 0.93
C PRO A 186 39.49 19.48 2.01
N LYS A 187 40.73 19.78 1.59
CA LYS A 187 41.86 20.08 2.49
C LYS A 187 41.68 21.37 3.30
N ASP A 188 40.94 22.34 2.76
CA ASP A 188 40.67 23.63 3.42
C ASP A 188 39.69 23.44 4.57
N PHE A 189 38.78 22.45 4.48
CA PHE A 189 37.95 22.03 5.60
C PHE A 189 38.80 21.49 6.75
N LEU A 190 39.74 20.60 6.44
CA LEU A 190 40.65 20.03 7.43
C LEU A 190 41.52 21.10 8.10
N ALA A 191 42.04 22.05 7.32
CA ALA A 191 42.88 23.14 7.82
C ALA A 191 42.17 24.08 8.81
N ASN A 192 40.83 24.04 8.83
CA ASN A 192 39.97 24.88 9.67
C ASN A 192 39.25 24.09 10.78
N ILE A 193 39.60 22.81 10.97
CA ILE A 193 39.23 22.01 12.14
C ILE A 193 40.44 21.97 13.08
N PHE A 194 40.36 22.67 14.21
CA PHE A 194 41.40 22.65 15.24
C PHE A 194 41.15 21.50 16.20
N HIS A 195 41.94 20.44 16.06
CA HIS A 195 41.86 19.26 16.91
C HIS A 195 42.75 19.40 18.15
N PHE A 196 42.18 19.14 19.32
CA PHE A 196 42.90 19.06 20.59
C PHE A 196 42.73 17.66 21.17
N ARG A 197 43.80 16.86 21.19
CA ARG A 197 43.82 15.59 21.91
C ARG A 197 43.98 15.87 23.40
N ILE A 198 43.05 15.34 24.20
CA ILE A 198 43.07 15.44 25.65
C ILE A 198 43.32 14.06 26.23
N CYS A 199 44.26 13.98 27.18
CA CYS A 199 44.73 12.72 27.75
C CYS A 199 44.36 12.54 29.24
N SER A 200 43.77 13.55 29.88
CA SER A 200 43.35 13.49 31.30
C SER A 200 42.22 14.47 31.63
N TYR A 201 41.54 14.28 32.78
CA TYR A 201 40.50 15.22 33.22
C TYR A 201 41.06 16.61 33.56
N THR A 202 42.31 16.72 34.02
CA THR A 202 42.96 18.00 34.35
C THR A 202 43.23 18.81 33.08
N GLU A 203 43.69 18.15 32.02
CA GLU A 203 43.84 18.74 30.69
C GLU A 203 42.48 19.17 30.11
N LEU A 204 41.43 18.37 30.30
CA LEU A 204 40.08 18.74 29.85
C LEU A 204 39.58 20.03 30.54
N ILE A 205 39.77 20.13 31.86
CA ILE A 205 39.41 21.33 32.63
C ILE A 205 40.25 22.53 32.17
N ALA A 206 41.57 22.36 32.00
CA ALA A 206 42.46 23.41 31.54
C ALA A 206 42.07 23.89 30.13
N MET A 207 41.73 22.97 29.22
CA MET A 207 41.28 23.28 27.88
C MET A 207 39.98 24.09 27.90
N ILE A 208 38.96 23.65 28.64
CA ILE A 208 37.69 24.40 28.75
C ILE A 208 37.91 25.80 29.34
N ASN A 209 38.81 25.93 30.32
CA ASN A 209 39.17 27.23 30.88
C ASN A 209 39.88 28.13 29.87
N HIS A 210 40.61 27.53 28.92
CA HIS A 210 41.36 28.24 27.89
C HIS A 210 40.54 28.58 26.65
N LEU A 211 39.43 27.86 26.38
CA LEU A 211 38.60 28.05 25.18
C LEU A 211 38.13 29.50 24.99
N ASP A 212 37.72 30.21 26.05
CA ASP A 212 37.26 31.61 25.94
C ASP A 212 38.35 32.52 25.37
N LYS A 213 39.57 32.41 25.92
CA LYS A 213 40.73 33.15 25.45
C LYS A 213 41.10 32.71 24.02
N TRP A 214 41.18 31.41 23.79
CA TRP A 214 41.57 30.87 22.49
C TRP A 214 40.62 31.29 21.37
N VAL A 215 39.31 31.18 21.58
CA VAL A 215 38.28 31.61 20.63
C VAL A 215 38.34 33.13 20.41
N SER A 216 38.67 33.93 21.44
CA SER A 216 38.85 35.38 21.26
C SER A 216 40.07 35.74 20.39
N GLU A 217 41.12 34.90 20.41
CA GLU A 217 42.34 35.08 19.63
C GLU A 217 42.20 34.55 18.19
N HIS A 218 41.23 33.67 17.92
CA HIS A 218 41.00 33.04 16.62
C HIS A 218 39.73 33.57 15.97
N ARG A 219 39.88 34.31 14.87
CA ARG A 219 38.73 34.90 14.15
C ARG A 219 37.83 33.81 13.56
N ASN A 220 36.52 34.02 13.68
CA ASN A 220 35.45 33.29 12.99
C ASN A 220 35.29 31.80 13.39
N VAL A 221 35.51 31.45 14.65
CA VAL A 221 35.11 30.13 15.19
C VAL A 221 33.60 30.12 15.41
N LYS A 222 32.91 29.09 14.91
CA LYS A 222 31.43 28.98 14.96
C LYS A 222 30.92 27.66 15.55
N LEU A 223 31.79 26.68 15.77
CA LEU A 223 31.45 25.42 16.41
C LEU A 223 32.57 24.96 17.35
N VAL A 224 32.19 24.45 18.51
CA VAL A 224 33.05 23.70 19.41
C VAL A 224 32.42 22.32 19.65
N VAL A 225 33.11 21.25 19.27
CA VAL A 225 32.72 19.86 19.54
C VAL A 225 33.59 19.30 20.66
N ILE A 226 33.00 18.62 21.63
CA ILE A 226 33.74 17.92 22.70
C ILE A 226 33.32 16.45 22.73
N ASP A 227 34.25 15.53 22.42
CA ASP A 227 34.02 14.09 22.27
C ASP A 227 34.92 13.28 23.23
N SER A 228 34.49 12.89 24.43
CA SER A 228 33.32 13.28 25.19
C SER A 228 33.70 14.02 26.49
N VAL A 229 32.81 14.87 27.02
CA VAL A 229 33.05 15.54 28.33
C VAL A 229 33.11 14.51 29.47
N THR A 230 32.46 13.35 29.30
CA THR A 230 32.32 12.36 30.36
C THR A 230 33.45 11.37 30.50
N PHE A 231 34.31 11.19 29.49
CA PHE A 231 35.23 10.05 29.42
C PHE A 231 36.11 9.90 30.67
N TYR A 232 36.93 10.92 30.97
CA TYR A 232 37.84 10.89 32.12
C TYR A 232 37.14 11.01 33.48
N PHE A 233 35.95 11.61 33.53
CA PHE A 233 35.17 11.73 34.76
C PHE A 233 34.42 10.44 35.14
N ARG A 234 34.40 9.44 34.27
CA ARG A 234 33.88 8.09 34.59
C ARG A 234 34.97 7.13 35.07
N GLN A 235 36.19 7.29 34.57
CA GLN A 235 37.29 6.35 34.84
C GLN A 235 38.13 6.76 36.06
N ASP A 236 38.36 8.06 36.28
CA ASP A 236 39.40 8.55 37.21
C ASP A 236 38.85 9.43 38.37
N PHE A 237 37.56 9.35 38.71
CA PHE A 237 36.91 10.23 39.71
C PHE A 237 36.15 9.46 40.80
N GLU A 238 36.72 9.38 42.01
CA GLU A 238 36.12 8.68 43.17
C GLU A 238 35.07 9.53 43.92
N ASP A 239 35.26 10.86 44.01
CA ASP A 239 34.34 11.78 44.69
C ASP A 239 33.24 12.30 43.74
N MET A 240 32.03 11.77 43.92
CA MET A 240 30.85 12.12 43.10
C MET A 240 30.34 13.55 43.34
N ALA A 241 30.53 14.13 44.53
CA ALA A 241 30.12 15.50 44.82
C ALA A 241 31.08 16.50 44.16
N GLN A 242 32.38 16.22 44.24
CA GLN A 242 33.40 17.01 43.55
C GLN A 242 33.25 16.90 42.02
N ARG A 243 33.00 15.69 41.49
CA ARG A 243 32.71 15.47 40.07
C ARG A 243 31.54 16.33 39.60
N THR A 244 30.43 16.32 40.34
CA THR A 244 29.22 17.09 39.98
C THR A 244 29.49 18.59 39.98
N ARG A 245 30.26 19.10 40.94
CA ARG A 245 30.64 20.51 41.02
C ARG A 245 31.52 20.93 39.83
N ILE A 246 32.56 20.18 39.52
CA ILE A 246 33.48 20.48 38.41
C ILE A 246 32.73 20.46 37.08
N LEU A 247 31.89 19.44 36.90
CA LEU A 247 31.03 19.33 35.74
C LEU A 247 30.09 20.55 35.63
N GLY A 248 29.42 20.94 36.71
CA GLY A 248 28.58 22.15 36.74
C GLY A 248 29.34 23.44 36.37
N GLU A 249 30.57 23.59 36.87
CA GLU A 249 31.44 24.72 36.52
C GLU A 249 31.83 24.72 35.03
N MET A 250 32.13 23.56 34.44
CA MET A 250 32.42 23.41 33.01
C MET A 250 31.20 23.75 32.15
N ALA A 251 30.03 23.23 32.50
CA ALA A 251 28.75 23.52 31.85
C ALA A 251 28.48 25.04 31.77
N LEU A 252 28.62 25.76 32.89
CA LEU A 252 28.43 27.21 32.95
C LEU A 252 29.41 27.96 32.03
N LYS A 253 30.66 27.50 31.94
CA LYS A 253 31.66 28.11 31.05
C LYS A 253 31.33 27.88 29.59
N LEU A 254 30.90 26.67 29.22
CA LEU A 254 30.52 26.33 27.85
C LEU A 254 29.27 27.08 27.39
N MET A 255 28.26 27.25 28.25
CA MET A 255 27.09 28.08 27.94
C MET A 255 27.48 29.55 27.72
N LYS A 256 28.33 30.11 28.60
CA LYS A 256 28.85 31.47 28.44
C LYS A 256 29.66 31.63 27.16
N LEU A 257 30.48 30.64 26.81
CA LEU A 257 31.25 30.61 25.57
C LEU A 257 30.33 30.66 24.34
N ALA A 258 29.32 29.80 24.30
CA ALA A 258 28.35 29.74 23.21
C ALA A 258 27.64 31.08 22.98
N GLN A 259 27.15 31.70 24.06
CA GLN A 259 26.46 32.99 24.01
C GLN A 259 27.40 34.15 23.63
N LYS A 260 28.57 34.25 24.28
CA LYS A 260 29.53 35.35 24.10
C LYS A 260 30.05 35.43 22.67
N PHE A 261 30.30 34.30 22.03
CA PHE A 261 30.91 34.24 20.69
C PHE A 261 29.93 33.90 19.58
N ASN A 262 28.64 33.74 19.88
CA ASN A 262 27.60 33.34 18.92
C ASN A 262 28.04 32.10 18.11
N LEU A 263 28.38 31.03 18.84
CA LEU A 263 28.82 29.74 18.32
C LEU A 263 27.96 28.61 18.87
N ALA A 264 27.95 27.47 18.19
CA ALA A 264 27.35 26.23 18.70
C ALA A 264 28.36 25.44 19.54
N VAL A 265 27.93 24.90 20.68
CA VAL A 265 28.70 23.91 21.44
C VAL A 265 28.00 22.57 21.38
N VAL A 266 28.69 21.54 20.90
CA VAL A 266 28.16 20.18 20.76
C VAL A 266 28.94 19.23 21.65
N LEU A 267 28.25 18.57 22.56
CA LEU A 267 28.83 17.59 23.48
C LEU A 267 28.43 16.20 23.02
N LEU A 268 29.40 15.38 22.63
CA LEU A 268 29.17 13.98 22.29
C LEU A 268 29.37 13.15 23.56
N ASN A 269 28.38 12.41 24.04
CA ASN A 269 28.50 11.62 25.27
C ASN A 269 27.97 10.19 25.10
N GLN A 270 28.44 9.24 25.91
CA GLN A 270 27.85 7.89 25.91
C GLN A 270 26.53 7.90 26.69
N ALA A 271 25.56 7.11 26.25
CA ALA A 271 24.35 6.83 27.01
C ALA A 271 24.62 5.84 28.17
N ALA A 272 23.73 5.83 29.16
CA ALA A 272 23.70 4.95 30.32
C ALA A 272 22.27 4.41 30.52
N THR A 273 22.11 3.30 31.23
CA THR A 273 20.80 2.71 31.49
C THR A 273 20.35 3.05 32.91
N LYS A 274 19.18 3.69 33.05
CA LYS A 274 18.51 3.90 34.34
C LYS A 274 17.54 2.74 34.55
N CYS A 275 17.70 2.03 35.68
CA CYS A 275 16.85 0.89 36.05
C CYS A 275 15.86 1.37 37.12
N SER A 276 14.55 1.36 36.82
CA SER A 276 13.49 1.72 37.77
C SER A 276 12.39 0.67 37.72
N GLU A 277 11.95 0.15 38.88
CA GLU A 277 10.93 -0.90 39.09
C GLU A 277 10.33 -1.52 37.81
N GLY A 278 11.08 -2.42 37.16
CA GLY A 278 10.61 -3.21 36.01
C GLY A 278 10.80 -2.61 34.61
N SER A 279 11.40 -1.43 34.45
CA SER A 279 11.70 -0.82 33.14
C SER A 279 13.15 -0.33 33.01
N TYR A 280 13.73 -0.55 31.83
CA TYR A 280 15.06 -0.05 31.45
C TYR A 280 14.89 1.17 30.54
N GLN A 281 15.36 2.33 30.98
CA GLN A 281 15.34 3.54 30.16
C GLN A 281 16.77 3.98 29.83
N LEU A 282 17.04 4.20 28.54
CA LEU A 282 18.28 4.78 28.08
C LEU A 282 18.29 6.27 28.46
N THR A 283 19.28 6.72 29.21
CA THR A 283 19.48 8.11 29.62
C THR A 283 20.88 8.57 29.25
N LEU A 284 21.11 9.86 29.12
CA LEU A 284 22.46 10.39 28.98
C LEU A 284 23.21 10.30 30.31
N ALA A 285 24.49 9.91 30.25
CA ALA A 285 25.26 9.51 31.42
C ALA A 285 25.64 10.64 32.41
N LEU A 286 25.38 11.90 32.06
CA LEU A 286 25.54 13.03 32.96
C LEU A 286 24.33 13.25 33.88
N GLY A 287 23.25 12.50 33.68
CA GLY A 287 22.07 12.51 34.54
C GLY A 287 21.30 13.83 34.55
N ASP A 288 20.38 13.95 35.50
CA ASP A 288 19.44 15.07 35.63
C ASP A 288 20.12 16.36 36.12
N SER A 289 21.20 16.26 36.90
CA SER A 289 21.96 17.41 37.43
C SER A 289 22.67 18.23 36.34
N TRP A 290 23.06 17.61 35.22
CA TRP A 290 23.62 18.31 34.05
C TRP A 290 22.54 18.79 33.08
N SER A 291 21.31 18.27 33.19
CA SER A 291 20.25 18.54 32.21
C SER A 291 19.95 20.02 32.05
N HIS A 292 20.08 20.82 33.12
CA HIS A 292 19.84 22.25 33.09
C HIS A 292 20.87 23.04 32.26
N ALA A 293 22.01 22.44 31.92
CA ALA A 293 23.07 23.09 31.14
C ALA A 293 22.97 22.87 29.63
N SER A 294 22.32 21.79 29.18
CA SER A 294 22.09 21.49 27.77
C SER A 294 20.74 22.04 27.33
N THR A 295 20.73 22.88 26.28
CA THR A 295 19.50 23.45 25.71
C THR A 295 18.72 22.40 24.93
N ASN A 296 19.43 21.54 24.18
CA ASN A 296 18.88 20.39 23.47
C ASN A 296 19.65 19.12 23.84
N ARG A 297 18.94 18.00 24.01
CA ARG A 297 19.49 16.66 24.22
C ARG A 297 18.95 15.72 23.16
N VAL A 298 19.86 15.11 22.43
CA VAL A 298 19.57 14.15 21.36
C VAL A 298 20.13 12.80 21.76
N ILE A 299 19.28 11.78 21.82
CA ILE A 299 19.68 10.39 22.02
C ILE A 299 19.72 9.70 20.66
N LEU A 300 20.90 9.21 20.28
CA LEU A 300 21.09 8.32 19.14
C LEU A 300 20.96 6.88 19.62
N TYR A 301 20.08 6.11 18.96
CA TYR A 301 19.81 4.73 19.33
C TYR A 301 19.49 3.87 18.10
N TRP A 302 19.69 2.57 18.25
CA TRP A 302 19.24 1.59 17.27
C TRP A 302 17.77 1.26 17.52
N LYS A 303 16.98 1.29 16.45
CA LYS A 303 15.60 0.78 16.44
C LYS A 303 15.57 -0.38 15.44
N GLY A 304 15.88 -1.58 15.93
CA GLY A 304 16.27 -2.69 15.05
C GLY A 304 17.64 -2.42 14.41
N ASP A 305 17.74 -2.54 13.09
CA ASP A 305 18.96 -2.25 12.30
C ASP A 305 19.02 -0.80 11.78
N GLU A 306 18.03 0.03 12.10
CA GLU A 306 17.97 1.44 11.71
C GLU A 306 18.54 2.35 12.79
N ARG A 307 19.31 3.38 12.39
CA ARG A 307 19.78 4.43 13.31
C ARG A 307 18.75 5.54 13.41
N CYS A 308 18.42 5.91 14.64
CA CYS A 308 17.49 7.00 14.90
C CYS A 308 18.11 8.03 15.86
N ALA A 309 17.76 9.29 15.67
CA ALA A 309 18.02 10.39 16.59
C ALA A 309 16.72 10.80 17.27
N TYR A 310 16.70 10.93 18.60
CA TYR A 310 15.51 11.29 19.39
C TYR A 310 15.77 12.51 20.28
N ILE A 311 14.86 13.46 20.33
CA ILE A 311 14.94 14.62 21.23
C ILE A 311 14.40 14.23 22.62
N ASP A 312 15.35 13.94 23.51
CA ASP A 312 15.13 13.67 24.93
C ASP A 312 14.75 14.95 25.68
N LYS A 313 15.32 16.09 25.27
CA LYS A 313 15.01 17.39 25.85
C LYS A 313 15.20 18.50 24.82
N SER A 314 14.24 19.41 24.75
CA SER A 314 14.43 20.72 24.12
C SER A 314 13.65 21.77 24.91
N THR A 315 14.11 23.01 24.86
CA THR A 315 13.41 24.17 25.48
C THR A 315 12.31 24.74 24.59
N SER A 316 12.31 24.41 23.30
CA SER A 316 11.39 24.99 22.30
C SER A 316 10.80 23.97 21.32
N LEU A 317 11.31 22.73 21.29
CA LEU A 317 10.90 21.70 20.35
C LEU A 317 10.21 20.53 21.07
N PRO A 318 9.18 19.90 20.48
CA PRO A 318 8.59 18.69 21.03
C PRO A 318 9.59 17.53 20.95
N SER A 319 9.43 16.53 21.81
CA SER A 319 10.12 15.25 21.65
C SER A 319 9.71 14.60 20.33
N ALA A 320 10.69 14.35 19.47
CA ALA A 320 10.52 13.75 18.15
C ALA A 320 11.72 12.86 17.84
N TYR A 321 11.58 11.91 16.90
CA TYR A 321 12.72 11.15 16.40
C TYR A 321 12.81 11.17 14.88
N ALA A 322 14.00 10.95 14.34
CA ALA A 322 14.29 10.93 12.91
C ALA A 322 15.24 9.78 12.57
N PRO A 323 14.94 8.99 11.52
CA PRO A 323 15.88 8.02 10.99
C PRO A 323 17.02 8.73 10.27
N TYR A 324 18.21 8.14 10.27
CA TYR A 324 19.34 8.65 9.50
C TYR A 324 20.28 7.53 9.05
N ALA A 325 20.85 7.67 7.85
CA ALA A 325 21.90 6.78 7.36
C ALA A 325 23.29 7.41 7.57
N ILE A 326 24.34 6.60 7.78
CA ILE A 326 25.75 7.06 7.74
C ILE A 326 26.39 6.48 6.48
N THR A 327 26.75 7.34 5.55
CA THR A 327 27.30 7.03 4.23
C THR A 327 28.75 7.50 4.10
N THR A 328 29.42 7.22 2.99
CA THR A 328 30.75 7.80 2.69
C THR A 328 30.70 9.34 2.62
N LYS A 329 29.59 9.93 2.19
CA LYS A 329 29.34 11.38 2.15
C LYS A 329 28.81 11.97 3.47
N GLY A 330 28.64 11.15 4.51
CA GLY A 330 28.07 11.58 5.79
C GLY A 330 26.61 11.17 5.98
N ILE A 331 25.79 12.00 6.63
CA ILE A 331 24.44 11.63 7.09
C ILE A 331 23.36 11.92 6.01
N ARG A 332 22.40 11.01 5.65
CA ARG A 332 21.43 11.13 4.50
C ARG A 332 20.01 10.46 4.70
N ASN A 333 19.04 10.69 3.77
CA ASN A 333 17.60 10.25 3.76
C ASN A 333 17.22 9.17 2.70
N SER A 334 16.21 8.29 2.95
CA SER A 334 15.83 7.12 2.09
C SER A 334 14.60 7.28 1.17
N MET A 335 13.59 8.08 1.56
CA MET A 335 12.25 8.15 0.92
C MET A 335 12.21 8.72 -0.51
N ASN A 336 13.15 9.61 -0.85
CA ASN A 336 13.15 10.29 -2.16
C ASN A 336 13.46 9.34 -3.33
N THR A 337 14.09 8.19 -3.06
CA THR A 337 14.34 7.16 -4.07
C THR A 337 13.05 6.71 -4.77
N ILE A 338 11.98 6.47 -4.01
CA ILE A 338 10.68 6.05 -4.57
C ILE A 338 10.12 7.13 -5.49
N ARG A 339 10.19 8.40 -5.05
CA ARG A 339 9.71 9.55 -5.84
C ARG A 339 10.45 9.65 -7.17
N PHE A 340 11.78 9.58 -7.15
CA PHE A 340 12.57 9.76 -8.37
C PHE A 340 12.54 8.57 -9.31
N LEU A 341 12.44 7.33 -8.81
CA LEU A 341 12.16 6.17 -9.68
C LEU A 341 10.83 6.35 -10.44
N ALA A 342 9.79 6.83 -9.76
CA ALA A 342 8.51 7.13 -10.39
C ALA A 342 8.59 8.26 -11.43
N ILE A 343 9.22 9.38 -11.08
CA ILE A 343 9.42 10.52 -11.98
C ILE A 343 10.19 10.10 -13.23
N ASP A 344 11.29 9.37 -13.08
CA ASP A 344 12.18 9.01 -14.18
C ASP A 344 11.55 8.01 -15.15
N ALA A 345 10.82 7.02 -14.63
CA ALA A 345 10.10 6.08 -15.47
C ALA A 345 9.01 6.77 -16.29
N VAL A 346 8.23 7.66 -15.66
CA VAL A 346 7.19 8.44 -16.34
C VAL A 346 7.80 9.38 -17.38
N GLU A 347 8.90 10.05 -17.06
CA GLU A 347 9.60 10.95 -17.98
C GLU A 347 10.17 10.19 -19.18
N LYS A 348 10.81 9.03 -18.95
CA LYS A 348 11.34 8.17 -20.04
C LYS A 348 10.23 7.63 -20.94
N ALA A 349 9.10 7.24 -20.37
CA ALA A 349 7.94 6.77 -21.14
C ALA A 349 7.18 7.91 -21.82
N ASN A 350 7.42 9.18 -21.43
CA ASN A 350 6.62 10.36 -21.78
C ASN A 350 5.11 10.12 -21.58
N SER A 351 4.77 9.33 -20.56
CA SER A 351 3.43 8.82 -20.31
C SER A 351 3.37 8.25 -18.89
N GLY A 352 2.34 8.62 -18.12
CA GLY A 352 2.14 8.10 -16.76
C GLY A 352 1.71 9.15 -15.74
N HIS A 353 1.66 8.73 -14.48
CA HIS A 353 1.07 9.49 -13.38
C HIS A 353 2.10 9.66 -12.24
N PRO A 354 2.86 10.76 -12.20
CA PRO A 354 3.88 10.96 -11.17
C PRO A 354 3.28 11.49 -9.85
N GLY A 355 2.13 12.16 -9.91
CA GLY A 355 1.52 12.86 -8.77
C GLY A 355 1.26 12.00 -7.55
N LEU A 356 0.51 10.91 -7.70
CA LEU A 356 0.20 9.99 -6.60
C LEU A 356 1.47 9.32 -6.05
N PRO A 357 2.37 8.71 -6.86
CA PRO A 357 3.61 8.15 -6.34
C PRO A 357 4.45 9.13 -5.52
N MET A 358 4.50 10.40 -5.90
CA MET A 358 5.25 11.43 -5.15
C MET A 358 4.63 11.73 -3.77
N GLY A 359 3.30 11.87 -3.70
CA GLY A 359 2.58 12.12 -2.44
C GLY A 359 2.54 10.88 -1.53
N CYS A 360 2.38 9.70 -2.11
CA CYS A 360 2.19 8.43 -1.38
C CYS A 360 3.49 7.70 -1.04
N ALA A 361 4.65 8.17 -1.49
CA ALA A 361 5.94 7.56 -1.18
C ALA A 361 6.17 7.29 0.33
N PRO A 362 5.80 8.20 1.27
CA PRO A 362 5.90 7.95 2.70
C PRO A 362 5.12 6.71 3.17
N MET A 363 3.82 6.61 2.85
CA MET A 363 3.01 5.47 3.27
C MET A 363 3.38 4.18 2.53
N GLY A 364 3.77 4.28 1.25
CA GLY A 364 4.27 3.15 0.48
C GLY A 364 5.53 2.55 1.09
N HIS A 365 6.50 3.40 1.47
CA HIS A 365 7.70 2.98 2.18
C HIS A 365 7.37 2.31 3.51
N ILE A 366 6.60 2.95 4.39
CA ILE A 366 6.28 2.39 5.71
C ILE A 366 5.55 1.05 5.57
N LEU A 367 4.64 0.93 4.61
CA LEU A 367 3.92 -0.33 4.35
C LEU A 367 4.86 -1.46 3.95
N TYR A 368 5.67 -1.26 2.90
CA TYR A 368 6.52 -2.32 2.38
C TYR A 368 7.79 -2.55 3.21
N ASP A 369 8.35 -1.53 3.84
CA ASP A 369 9.63 -1.64 4.55
C ASP A 369 9.48 -2.07 6.02
N GLU A 370 8.34 -1.77 6.66
CA GLU A 370 8.19 -1.95 8.11
C GLU A 370 6.98 -2.81 8.53
N VAL A 371 5.93 -2.89 7.71
CA VAL A 371 4.61 -3.37 8.17
C VAL A 371 4.19 -4.69 7.55
N MET A 372 4.31 -4.82 6.22
CA MET A 372 3.84 -5.97 5.47
C MET A 372 4.78 -7.16 5.66
N ARG A 373 4.21 -8.35 5.84
CA ARG A 373 4.96 -9.62 5.78
C ARG A 373 4.87 -10.19 4.38
N TYR A 374 5.98 -10.31 3.67
CA TYR A 374 6.04 -10.91 2.33
C TYR A 374 7.40 -11.56 2.09
N ASN A 375 7.49 -12.36 1.03
CA ASN A 375 8.77 -12.85 0.53
C ASN A 375 8.95 -12.36 -0.92
N PRO A 376 9.88 -11.43 -1.20
CA PRO A 376 10.08 -10.91 -2.56
C PRO A 376 10.58 -11.99 -3.54
N LYS A 377 11.16 -13.09 -3.05
CA LYS A 377 11.59 -14.23 -3.86
C LYS A 377 10.53 -15.33 -4.02
N ASN A 378 9.42 -15.22 -3.30
CA ASN A 378 8.26 -16.06 -3.50
C ASN A 378 6.97 -15.21 -3.44
N PRO A 379 6.58 -14.57 -4.55
CA PRO A 379 5.33 -13.80 -4.61
C PRO A 379 4.07 -14.67 -4.44
N TYR A 380 4.21 -15.99 -4.42
CA TYR A 380 3.12 -16.94 -4.24
C TYR A 380 3.00 -17.50 -2.82
N TRP A 381 3.83 -17.04 -1.87
CA TRP A 381 3.73 -17.49 -0.47
C TRP A 381 2.32 -17.27 0.07
N PHE A 382 1.66 -18.36 0.48
CA PHE A 382 0.23 -18.39 0.80
C PHE A 382 -0.17 -17.48 1.96
N ASN A 383 0.69 -17.27 2.96
CA ASN A 383 0.37 -16.47 4.15
C ASN A 383 1.03 -15.08 4.14
N ARG A 384 1.44 -14.58 2.97
CA ARG A 384 1.91 -13.19 2.79
C ARG A 384 0.79 -12.18 3.08
N ASP A 385 1.10 -10.99 3.57
CA ASP A 385 0.12 -9.90 3.53
C ASP A 385 -0.15 -9.50 2.07
N ARG A 386 -1.39 -9.12 1.77
CA ARG A 386 -1.82 -8.75 0.41
C ARG A 386 -1.84 -7.23 0.28
N PHE A 387 -1.39 -6.72 -0.86
CA PHE A 387 -1.46 -5.29 -1.18
C PHE A 387 -2.15 -5.05 -2.51
N VAL A 388 -3.11 -4.13 -2.51
CA VAL A 388 -3.86 -3.71 -3.70
C VAL A 388 -3.73 -2.21 -3.91
N LEU A 389 -3.16 -1.80 -5.04
CA LEU A 389 -3.21 -0.41 -5.47
C LEU A 389 -4.50 -0.16 -6.25
N SER A 390 -5.58 0.20 -5.55
CA SER A 390 -6.88 0.49 -6.18
C SER A 390 -6.83 1.73 -7.06
N ALA A 391 -6.04 2.74 -6.68
CA ALA A 391 -5.70 3.87 -7.53
C ALA A 391 -4.61 3.46 -8.55
N GLY A 392 -4.95 2.51 -9.43
CA GLY A 392 -3.99 1.82 -10.29
C GLY A 392 -3.19 2.73 -11.24
N HIS A 393 -3.68 3.93 -11.52
CA HIS A 393 -2.94 4.90 -12.34
C HIS A 393 -1.57 5.26 -11.71
N GLY A 394 -1.45 5.22 -10.39
CA GLY A 394 -0.21 5.43 -9.63
C GLY A 394 0.73 4.22 -9.59
N CYS A 395 0.64 3.30 -10.54
CA CYS A 395 1.37 2.02 -10.59
C CYS A 395 2.88 2.12 -10.37
N MET A 396 3.53 3.21 -10.77
CA MET A 396 4.95 3.42 -10.51
C MET A 396 5.32 3.45 -9.03
N LEU A 397 4.39 3.79 -8.12
CA LEU A 397 4.58 3.60 -6.69
C LEU A 397 4.84 2.12 -6.37
N GLN A 398 3.95 1.24 -6.83
CA GLN A 398 4.03 -0.19 -6.56
C GLN A 398 5.23 -0.82 -7.26
N TYR A 399 5.53 -0.45 -8.51
CA TYR A 399 6.70 -0.96 -9.22
C TYR A 399 8.02 -0.53 -8.55
N ALA A 400 8.13 0.72 -8.09
CA ALA A 400 9.31 1.17 -7.34
C ALA A 400 9.48 0.38 -6.02
N LEU A 401 8.39 0.12 -5.30
CA LEU A 401 8.41 -0.67 -4.06
C LEU A 401 8.80 -2.13 -4.31
N LEU A 402 8.24 -2.77 -5.33
CA LEU A 402 8.61 -4.13 -5.74
C LEU A 402 10.08 -4.23 -6.15
N HIS A 403 10.57 -3.26 -6.92
CA HIS A 403 11.97 -3.18 -7.32
C HIS A 403 12.90 -3.07 -6.12
N LEU A 404 12.63 -2.12 -5.21
CA LEU A 404 13.45 -1.91 -4.02
C LEU A 404 13.43 -3.12 -3.09
N ALA A 405 12.26 -3.73 -2.87
CA ALA A 405 12.12 -4.94 -2.06
C ALA A 405 12.80 -6.19 -2.65
N GLY A 406 13.18 -6.14 -3.94
CA GLY A 406 13.94 -7.20 -4.61
C GLY A 406 13.08 -8.27 -5.29
N TYR A 407 11.87 -7.93 -5.74
CA TYR A 407 11.08 -8.81 -6.59
C TYR A 407 11.73 -8.97 -7.97
N ASP A 408 11.91 -10.22 -8.42
CA ASP A 408 12.56 -10.52 -9.71
C ASP A 408 11.73 -10.10 -10.93
N SER A 409 10.44 -9.80 -10.72
CA SER A 409 9.51 -9.32 -11.75
C SER A 409 9.73 -7.87 -12.14
N VAL A 410 10.43 -7.07 -11.31
CA VAL A 410 10.64 -5.64 -11.53
C VAL A 410 12.11 -5.27 -11.33
N THR A 411 12.89 -5.44 -12.39
CA THR A 411 14.29 -5.00 -12.45
C THR A 411 14.38 -3.51 -12.80
N GLU A 412 15.58 -2.93 -12.73
CA GLU A 412 15.82 -1.56 -13.21
C GLU A 412 15.45 -1.41 -14.70
N GLU A 413 15.69 -2.46 -15.51
CA GLU A 413 15.34 -2.46 -16.92
C GLU A 413 13.83 -2.50 -17.14
N ASP A 414 13.10 -3.24 -16.31
CA ASP A 414 11.63 -3.22 -16.33
C ASP A 414 11.10 -1.82 -15.98
N LEU A 415 11.68 -1.12 -14.98
CA LEU A 415 11.31 0.27 -14.68
C LEU A 415 11.61 1.21 -15.84
N LYS A 416 12.75 1.03 -16.52
CA LYS A 416 13.07 1.79 -17.73
C LYS A 416 12.11 1.50 -18.89
N ASN A 417 11.51 0.32 -18.93
CA ASN A 417 10.53 -0.07 -19.94
C ASN A 417 9.07 0.13 -19.50
N PHE A 418 8.82 0.97 -18.49
CA PHE A 418 7.48 1.37 -18.09
C PHE A 418 6.62 1.79 -19.29
N ARG A 419 5.41 1.22 -19.37
CA ARG A 419 4.43 1.45 -20.46
C ARG A 419 4.90 1.06 -21.86
N GLN A 420 5.96 0.27 -21.99
CA GLN A 420 6.42 -0.21 -23.29
C GLN A 420 5.82 -1.58 -23.61
N TRP A 421 5.77 -1.90 -24.91
CA TRP A 421 5.29 -3.18 -25.42
C TRP A 421 6.04 -4.35 -24.76
N GLU A 422 5.31 -5.39 -24.33
CA GLU A 422 5.84 -6.60 -23.68
C GLU A 422 6.64 -6.34 -22.37
N SER A 423 6.51 -5.17 -21.76
CA SER A 423 7.13 -4.88 -20.46
C SER A 423 6.33 -5.49 -19.29
N ARG A 424 7.03 -5.82 -18.20
CA ARG A 424 6.43 -6.22 -16.92
C ARG A 424 5.94 -5.05 -16.07
N THR A 425 5.92 -3.84 -16.63
CA THR A 425 5.53 -2.61 -15.96
C THR A 425 4.48 -1.88 -16.80
N PRO A 426 3.29 -2.49 -17.02
CA PRO A 426 2.21 -1.89 -17.79
C PRO A 426 1.69 -0.61 -17.14
N GLY A 427 0.92 0.17 -17.92
CA GLY A 427 0.43 1.48 -17.51
C GLY A 427 -0.54 1.50 -16.32
N HIS A 428 -1.06 0.34 -15.95
CA HIS A 428 -1.79 0.02 -14.73
C HIS A 428 -1.32 -1.37 -14.22
N PRO A 429 -1.46 -1.71 -12.93
CA PRO A 429 -0.99 -2.98 -12.39
C PRO A 429 -1.80 -4.14 -12.96
N GLU A 430 -1.11 -5.16 -13.50
CA GLU A 430 -1.71 -6.33 -14.14
C GLU A 430 -1.13 -7.62 -13.51
N ASN A 431 -1.97 -8.37 -12.79
CA ASN A 431 -1.51 -9.58 -12.08
C ASN A 431 -1.00 -10.69 -13.03
N PHE A 432 -1.52 -10.74 -14.26
CA PHE A 432 -1.16 -11.74 -15.25
C PHE A 432 0.19 -11.44 -15.94
N GLU A 433 0.73 -10.22 -15.78
CA GLU A 433 2.04 -9.81 -16.33
C GLU A 433 3.13 -9.76 -15.25
N THR A 434 2.81 -9.27 -14.05
CA THR A 434 3.82 -8.89 -13.05
C THR A 434 3.65 -9.67 -11.74
N PRO A 435 4.42 -10.75 -11.51
CA PRO A 435 4.41 -11.46 -10.22
C PRO A 435 4.68 -10.51 -9.04
N GLY A 436 3.82 -10.55 -8.01
CA GLY A 436 3.82 -9.59 -6.90
C GLY A 436 2.73 -8.51 -7.01
N ILE A 437 2.06 -8.39 -8.16
CA ILE A 437 0.78 -7.70 -8.30
C ILE A 437 -0.34 -8.72 -8.05
N GLU A 438 -1.16 -8.48 -7.02
CA GLU A 438 -2.21 -9.44 -6.61
C GLU A 438 -3.42 -9.44 -7.55
N VAL A 439 -3.85 -8.26 -7.99
CA VAL A 439 -5.07 -8.08 -8.81
C VAL A 439 -4.85 -7.01 -9.86
N THR A 440 -5.55 -7.10 -10.98
CA THR A 440 -5.50 -6.06 -12.01
C THR A 440 -6.39 -4.88 -11.61
N THR A 441 -5.84 -3.66 -11.59
CA THR A 441 -6.58 -2.42 -11.32
C THR A 441 -6.42 -1.41 -12.46
N GLY A 442 -6.97 -0.21 -12.30
CA GLY A 442 -7.03 0.82 -13.34
C GLY A 442 -8.43 1.41 -13.40
N PRO A 443 -9.47 0.61 -13.73
CA PRO A 443 -10.85 1.01 -13.49
C PRO A 443 -11.05 1.25 -11.99
N LEU A 444 -11.38 2.50 -11.65
CA LEU A 444 -11.44 2.97 -10.27
C LEU A 444 -12.52 2.22 -9.47
N GLY A 445 -12.34 2.09 -8.16
CA GLY A 445 -13.24 1.36 -7.28
C GLY A 445 -13.10 -0.18 -7.30
N GLN A 446 -12.61 -0.78 -8.40
CA GLN A 446 -12.46 -2.24 -8.49
C GLN A 446 -11.48 -2.80 -7.46
N GLY A 447 -10.33 -2.16 -7.28
CA GLY A 447 -9.26 -2.66 -6.40
C GLY A 447 -9.68 -2.75 -4.93
N ILE A 448 -10.37 -1.74 -4.38
CA ILE A 448 -10.90 -1.81 -3.01
C ILE A 448 -11.95 -2.92 -2.87
N ALA A 449 -12.80 -3.13 -3.88
CA ALA A 449 -13.74 -4.26 -3.87
C ALA A 449 -13.03 -5.63 -3.97
N ASN A 450 -11.93 -5.74 -4.72
CA ASN A 450 -11.09 -6.93 -4.72
C ASN A 450 -10.43 -7.16 -3.36
N ALA A 451 -9.95 -6.11 -2.70
CA ALA A 451 -9.36 -6.19 -1.36
C ALA A 451 -10.37 -6.70 -0.31
N VAL A 452 -11.65 -6.36 -0.43
CA VAL A 452 -12.73 -6.96 0.37
C VAL A 452 -12.81 -8.47 0.13
N GLY A 453 -12.70 -8.94 -1.12
CA GLY A 453 -12.65 -10.36 -1.45
C GLY A 453 -11.43 -11.10 -0.91
N LEU A 454 -10.24 -10.49 -0.99
CA LEU A 454 -9.01 -11.04 -0.42
C LEU A 454 -9.10 -11.17 1.10
N ALA A 455 -9.64 -10.16 1.79
CA ALA A 455 -9.85 -10.20 3.25
C ALA A 455 -10.95 -11.19 3.67
N LEU A 456 -12.00 -11.34 2.86
CA LEU A 456 -13.02 -12.38 3.07
C LEU A 456 -12.41 -13.78 2.96
N ALA A 457 -11.59 -14.02 1.94
CA ALA A 457 -10.91 -15.29 1.74
C ALA A 457 -10.00 -15.64 2.93
N GLU A 458 -9.23 -14.67 3.44
CA GLU A 458 -8.43 -14.84 4.66
C GLU A 458 -9.28 -15.23 5.86
N LYS A 459 -10.34 -14.45 6.16
CA LYS A 459 -11.21 -14.67 7.31
C LYS A 459 -11.91 -16.03 7.23
N HIS A 460 -12.34 -16.42 6.04
CA HIS A 460 -12.97 -17.71 5.77
C HIS A 460 -12.01 -18.88 6.04
N LEU A 461 -10.78 -18.82 5.49
CA LEU A 461 -9.81 -19.89 5.66
C LEU A 461 -9.29 -19.96 7.10
N ALA A 462 -9.08 -18.81 7.74
CA ALA A 462 -8.71 -18.74 9.15
C ALA A 462 -9.76 -19.44 10.03
N ALA A 463 -11.03 -19.15 9.82
CA ALA A 463 -12.12 -19.77 10.60
C ALA A 463 -12.25 -21.28 10.37
N ARG A 464 -12.01 -21.74 9.13
CA ARG A 464 -12.11 -23.17 8.79
C ARG A 464 -10.92 -24.01 9.24
N PHE A 465 -9.71 -23.45 9.18
CA PHE A 465 -8.48 -24.23 9.27
C PHE A 465 -7.58 -23.86 10.46
N ASN A 466 -7.72 -22.68 11.07
CA ASN A 466 -7.01 -22.45 12.33
C ASN A 466 -7.60 -23.33 13.43
N LYS A 467 -6.72 -23.84 14.28
CA LYS A 467 -7.08 -24.60 15.49
C LYS A 467 -6.68 -23.80 16.71
N PRO A 468 -7.29 -24.02 17.89
CA PRO A 468 -6.97 -23.26 19.09
C PRO A 468 -5.49 -23.29 19.49
N ASP A 469 -4.75 -24.35 19.12
CA ASP A 469 -3.33 -24.50 19.39
C ASP A 469 -2.42 -24.16 18.18
N MET A 470 -2.98 -23.90 16.99
CA MET A 470 -2.23 -23.67 15.76
C MET A 470 -2.95 -22.71 14.80
N GLU A 471 -2.41 -21.50 14.68
CA GLU A 471 -2.82 -20.49 13.69
C GLU A 471 -1.92 -20.58 12.45
N ILE A 472 -2.50 -20.98 11.30
CA ILE A 472 -1.79 -21.19 10.04
C ILE A 472 -2.22 -20.24 8.92
N VAL A 473 -3.41 -19.65 9.03
CA VAL A 473 -3.89 -18.57 8.16
C VAL A 473 -4.03 -17.32 9.02
N ASP A 474 -3.10 -16.40 8.83
CA ASP A 474 -3.11 -15.10 9.51
C ASP A 474 -2.36 -14.09 8.65
N HIS A 475 -3.09 -13.28 7.90
CA HIS A 475 -2.51 -12.20 7.11
C HIS A 475 -3.46 -11.01 6.94
N TYR A 476 -2.89 -9.85 6.69
CA TYR A 476 -3.63 -8.62 6.43
C TYR A 476 -3.84 -8.41 4.94
N THR A 477 -4.87 -7.63 4.60
CA THR A 477 -5.07 -7.06 3.28
C THR A 477 -5.00 -5.54 3.38
N TYR A 478 -4.05 -4.95 2.65
CA TYR A 478 -3.87 -3.51 2.56
C TYR A 478 -4.31 -3.00 1.19
N ALA A 479 -4.93 -1.82 1.14
CA ALA A 479 -5.27 -1.18 -0.12
C ALA A 479 -4.94 0.32 -0.10
N ILE A 480 -4.37 0.87 -1.17
CA ILE A 480 -4.29 2.32 -1.39
C ILE A 480 -5.33 2.72 -2.43
N LEU A 481 -6.17 3.70 -2.09
CA LEU A 481 -7.20 4.26 -2.96
C LEU A 481 -7.18 5.79 -2.89
N GLY A 482 -7.63 6.46 -3.95
CA GLY A 482 -7.74 7.93 -4.00
C GLY A 482 -9.20 8.37 -4.19
N ASP A 483 -9.41 9.67 -4.41
CA ASP A 483 -10.74 10.29 -4.53
C ASP A 483 -11.61 9.62 -5.58
N GLY A 484 -11.04 9.31 -6.75
CA GLY A 484 -11.78 8.66 -7.83
C GLY A 484 -12.36 7.30 -7.43
N CYS A 485 -11.66 6.52 -6.60
CA CYS A 485 -12.23 5.28 -6.06
C CYS A 485 -13.36 5.57 -5.08
N GLN A 486 -13.26 6.64 -4.28
CA GLN A 486 -14.26 7.01 -3.27
C GLN A 486 -15.58 7.49 -3.88
N MET A 487 -15.53 8.02 -5.11
CA MET A 487 -16.70 8.46 -5.89
C MET A 487 -17.44 7.29 -6.55
N GLU A 488 -16.74 6.19 -6.85
CA GLU A 488 -17.30 5.06 -7.58
C GLU A 488 -18.27 4.22 -6.73
N GLY A 489 -19.47 3.96 -7.24
CA GLY A 489 -20.52 3.23 -6.52
C GLY A 489 -20.12 1.82 -6.08
N VAL A 490 -19.30 1.12 -6.88
CA VAL A 490 -18.78 -0.21 -6.54
C VAL A 490 -17.96 -0.21 -5.23
N SER A 491 -17.26 0.90 -4.92
CA SER A 491 -16.51 1.01 -3.66
C SER A 491 -17.48 1.06 -2.47
N GLN A 492 -18.57 1.81 -2.59
CA GLN A 492 -19.60 1.94 -1.56
C GLN A 492 -20.30 0.61 -1.31
N GLU A 493 -20.61 -0.13 -2.38
CA GLU A 493 -21.18 -1.47 -2.29
C GLU A 493 -20.27 -2.41 -1.50
N ALA A 494 -18.99 -2.51 -1.90
CA ALA A 494 -18.04 -3.42 -1.29
C ALA A 494 -17.67 -3.01 0.15
N CYS A 495 -17.48 -1.72 0.41
CA CYS A 495 -17.19 -1.22 1.76
C CYS A 495 -18.39 -1.40 2.70
N SER A 496 -19.62 -1.29 2.21
CA SER A 496 -20.82 -1.63 2.98
C SER A 496 -20.81 -3.10 3.43
N LEU A 497 -20.42 -4.02 2.53
CA LEU A 497 -20.29 -5.44 2.86
C LEU A 497 -19.12 -5.71 3.82
N ALA A 498 -17.97 -5.05 3.63
CA ALA A 498 -16.81 -5.22 4.50
C ALA A 498 -17.09 -4.82 5.96
N GLY A 499 -17.81 -3.70 6.15
CA GLY A 499 -18.24 -3.27 7.48
C GLY A 499 -19.29 -4.21 8.08
N HIS A 500 -20.27 -4.64 7.29
CA HIS A 500 -21.26 -5.63 7.70
C HIS A 500 -20.63 -6.97 8.15
N TRP A 501 -19.60 -7.43 7.44
CA TRP A 501 -18.88 -8.67 7.74
C TRP A 501 -17.79 -8.53 8.81
N GLY A 502 -17.52 -7.32 9.29
CA GLY A 502 -16.49 -7.06 10.30
C GLY A 502 -15.11 -7.56 9.88
N LEU A 503 -14.64 -7.17 8.70
CA LEU A 503 -13.35 -7.60 8.14
C LEU A 503 -12.17 -6.86 8.78
N GLY A 504 -11.86 -7.13 10.05
CA GLY A 504 -10.84 -6.40 10.81
C GLY A 504 -9.39 -6.48 10.34
N LYS A 505 -9.08 -7.39 9.41
CA LYS A 505 -7.75 -7.47 8.77
C LYS A 505 -7.67 -6.72 7.42
N LEU A 506 -8.73 -6.00 7.04
CA LEU A 506 -8.73 -5.07 5.90
C LEU A 506 -8.38 -3.65 6.37
N ILE A 507 -7.28 -3.11 5.86
CA ILE A 507 -6.81 -1.76 6.18
C ILE A 507 -6.64 -0.98 4.86
N ALA A 508 -7.49 0.01 4.66
CA ALA A 508 -7.50 0.86 3.47
C ALA A 508 -6.87 2.23 3.77
N PHE A 509 -5.95 2.68 2.93
CA PHE A 509 -5.33 4.00 2.97
C PHE A 509 -5.95 4.87 1.88
N TYR A 510 -6.69 5.88 2.28
CA TYR A 510 -7.23 6.87 1.36
C TYR A 510 -6.23 8.02 1.23
N ASP A 511 -5.63 8.15 0.04
CA ASP A 511 -4.86 9.32 -0.39
C ASP A 511 -5.82 10.50 -0.59
N ASP A 512 -6.01 11.27 0.48
CA ASP A 512 -6.88 12.45 0.56
C ASP A 512 -6.08 13.69 0.13
N ASN A 513 -5.89 13.85 -1.17
CA ASN A 513 -5.04 14.91 -1.74
C ASN A 513 -5.84 16.08 -2.34
N HIS A 514 -7.18 15.99 -2.32
CA HIS A 514 -8.13 17.00 -2.83
C HIS A 514 -8.01 17.34 -4.33
N ILE A 515 -7.40 16.47 -5.13
CA ILE A 515 -7.22 16.65 -6.57
C ILE A 515 -7.71 15.42 -7.35
N SER A 516 -8.55 15.68 -8.34
CA SER A 516 -8.91 14.73 -9.40
C SER A 516 -8.37 15.21 -10.76
N ILE A 517 -8.72 14.51 -11.85
CA ILE A 517 -8.33 14.93 -13.21
C ILE A 517 -8.87 16.32 -13.55
N ASP A 518 -10.11 16.63 -13.14
CA ASP A 518 -10.80 17.87 -13.51
C ASP A 518 -10.36 19.09 -12.68
N GLY A 519 -9.46 18.91 -11.70
CA GLY A 519 -9.04 19.97 -10.79
C GLY A 519 -9.20 19.59 -9.33
N SER A 520 -9.50 20.59 -8.50
CA SER A 520 -9.86 20.34 -7.10
C SER A 520 -11.11 19.48 -7.00
N THR A 521 -11.17 18.61 -6.00
CA THR A 521 -12.34 17.76 -5.75
C THR A 521 -13.58 18.55 -5.37
N ASP A 522 -13.46 19.79 -4.89
CA ASP A 522 -14.60 20.63 -4.49
C ASP A 522 -15.62 20.89 -5.62
N ILE A 523 -15.22 20.70 -6.87
CA ILE A 523 -16.09 20.85 -8.05
C ILE A 523 -17.20 19.80 -8.12
N ALA A 524 -16.96 18.59 -7.60
CA ALA A 524 -17.87 17.44 -7.78
C ALA A 524 -17.91 16.45 -6.59
N PHE A 525 -17.06 16.63 -5.57
CA PHE A 525 -16.92 15.70 -4.45
C PHE A 525 -16.63 16.45 -3.15
N THR A 526 -17.71 16.79 -2.44
CA THR A 526 -17.69 17.55 -1.17
C THR A 526 -18.40 16.82 -0.03
N GLU A 527 -18.63 15.52 -0.18
CA GLU A 527 -19.20 14.70 0.90
C GLU A 527 -18.19 14.49 2.04
N ASP A 528 -18.70 14.05 3.19
CA ASP A 528 -17.88 13.67 4.33
C ASP A 528 -17.59 12.17 4.27
N VAL A 529 -16.44 11.82 3.69
CA VAL A 529 -15.99 10.42 3.52
C VAL A 529 -15.86 9.72 4.87
N ASP A 530 -15.35 10.41 5.89
CA ASP A 530 -15.17 9.84 7.23
C ASP A 530 -16.53 9.38 7.78
N LYS A 531 -17.53 10.28 7.77
CA LYS A 531 -18.89 9.95 8.23
C LYS A 531 -19.55 8.85 7.41
N ARG A 532 -19.32 8.81 6.11
CA ARG A 532 -19.82 7.72 5.27
C ARG A 532 -19.24 6.38 5.70
N PHE A 533 -17.93 6.30 5.91
CA PHE A 533 -17.27 5.06 6.34
C PHE A 533 -17.66 4.65 7.77
N GLU A 534 -17.80 5.59 8.69
CA GLU A 534 -18.38 5.33 10.02
C GLU A 534 -19.79 4.72 9.91
N ALA A 535 -20.64 5.28 9.05
CA ALA A 535 -21.99 4.76 8.79
C ALA A 535 -21.99 3.37 8.15
N LEU A 536 -20.96 3.01 7.39
CA LEU A 536 -20.75 1.67 6.85
C LEU A 536 -20.26 0.66 7.89
N GLY A 537 -19.88 1.09 9.09
CA GLY A 537 -19.35 0.23 10.15
C GLY A 537 -17.83 0.08 10.15
N TRP A 538 -17.11 1.02 9.54
CA TRP A 538 -15.65 1.04 9.54
C TRP A 538 -15.09 1.78 10.77
N HIS A 539 -13.86 1.43 11.15
CA HIS A 539 -13.03 2.30 11.98
C HIS A 539 -12.35 3.35 11.08
N VAL A 540 -12.31 4.61 11.52
CA VAL A 540 -11.74 5.70 10.72
C VAL A 540 -10.65 6.40 11.51
N ILE A 541 -9.47 6.55 10.90
CA ILE A 541 -8.32 7.27 11.45
C ILE A 541 -7.92 8.34 10.46
N TRP A 542 -7.59 9.55 10.94
CA TRP A 542 -7.12 10.63 10.08
C TRP A 542 -5.68 11.02 10.41
N VAL A 543 -4.79 10.76 9.46
CA VAL A 543 -3.42 11.28 9.43
C VAL A 543 -3.41 12.58 8.64
N LYS A 544 -3.21 13.70 9.34
CA LYS A 544 -3.34 15.04 8.74
C LYS A 544 -2.13 15.44 7.91
N ASN A 545 -0.97 14.85 8.19
CA ASN A 545 0.27 15.12 7.45
C ASN A 545 0.85 13.82 6.89
N GLY A 546 0.36 13.39 5.73
CA GLY A 546 0.87 12.22 5.03
C GLY A 546 2.24 12.43 4.37
N ASN A 547 2.64 13.68 4.15
CA ASN A 547 3.90 14.00 3.46
C ASN A 547 5.13 13.72 4.36
N ASN A 548 5.08 14.16 5.63
CA ASN A 548 6.19 14.06 6.59
C ASN A 548 5.78 13.46 7.96
N GLY A 549 4.50 13.17 8.19
CA GLY A 549 3.99 12.60 9.46
C GLY A 549 4.19 11.09 9.55
N TYR A 550 5.42 10.61 9.37
CA TYR A 550 5.73 9.17 9.32
C TYR A 550 5.27 8.42 10.57
N ASP A 551 5.38 9.04 11.75
CA ASP A 551 4.93 8.45 13.01
C ASP A 551 3.43 8.41 13.18
N GLU A 552 2.72 9.39 12.62
CA GLU A 552 1.26 9.39 12.56
C GLU A 552 0.78 8.22 11.70
N ILE A 553 1.42 7.98 10.55
CA ILE A 553 1.13 6.82 9.70
C ILE A 553 1.41 5.51 10.46
N ARG A 554 2.57 5.36 11.10
CA ARG A 554 2.90 4.16 11.89
C ARG A 554 1.93 3.96 13.06
N ALA A 555 1.54 5.02 13.74
CA ALA A 555 0.58 4.98 14.84
C ALA A 555 -0.81 4.55 14.35
N ALA A 556 -1.28 5.14 13.24
CA ALA A 556 -2.54 4.78 12.60
C ALA A 556 -2.58 3.32 12.18
N ILE A 557 -1.49 2.78 11.62
CA ILE A 557 -1.39 1.36 11.26
C ILE A 557 -1.44 0.47 12.50
N ARG A 558 -0.73 0.83 13.59
CA ARG A 558 -0.78 0.08 14.86
C ARG A 558 -2.18 0.07 15.45
N GLU A 559 -2.87 1.20 15.42
CA GLU A 559 -4.26 1.31 15.88
C GLU A 559 -5.21 0.51 15.00
N ALA A 560 -5.09 0.61 13.67
CA ALA A 560 -5.87 -0.17 12.72
C ALA A 560 -5.71 -1.69 12.95
N LYS A 561 -4.47 -2.16 13.18
CA LYS A 561 -4.22 -3.56 13.53
C LYS A 561 -4.77 -3.94 14.92
N ALA A 562 -4.99 -3.00 15.83
CA ALA A 562 -5.56 -3.28 17.15
C ALA A 562 -7.09 -3.46 17.10
N VAL A 563 -7.77 -2.81 16.15
CA VAL A 563 -9.21 -2.98 15.91
C VAL A 563 -9.44 -4.26 15.10
N LYS A 564 -10.04 -5.28 15.72
CA LYS A 564 -10.18 -6.63 15.15
C LYS A 564 -11.55 -6.93 14.54
N ASP A 565 -12.56 -6.16 14.91
CA ASP A 565 -13.96 -6.40 14.58
C ASP A 565 -14.49 -5.52 13.43
N LYS A 566 -13.70 -4.53 12.99
CA LYS A 566 -14.07 -3.60 11.91
C LYS A 566 -12.93 -3.41 10.92
N PRO A 567 -13.22 -3.35 9.60
CA PRO A 567 -12.23 -2.85 8.65
C PRO A 567 -11.87 -1.40 8.99
N THR A 568 -10.64 -0.99 8.69
CA THR A 568 -10.15 0.37 9.01
C THR A 568 -9.87 1.18 7.75
N LEU A 569 -10.39 2.40 7.70
CA LEU A 569 -10.01 3.44 6.73
C LEU A 569 -9.05 4.40 7.42
N ILE A 570 -7.82 4.47 6.93
CA ILE A 570 -6.84 5.50 7.30
C ILE A 570 -6.90 6.57 6.22
N LYS A 571 -7.56 7.70 6.50
CA LYS A 571 -7.49 8.89 5.65
C LYS A 571 -6.13 9.54 5.85
N VAL A 572 -5.34 9.64 4.79
CA VAL A 572 -4.00 10.22 4.81
C VAL A 572 -4.00 11.45 3.92
N THR A 573 -3.99 12.63 4.53
CA THR A 573 -3.96 13.88 3.75
C THR A 573 -2.56 14.09 3.19
N THR A 574 -2.42 14.09 1.87
CA THR A 574 -1.14 14.30 1.18
C THR A 574 -1.20 15.51 0.26
N THR A 575 -0.06 15.89 -0.32
CA THR A 575 -0.03 16.82 -1.45
C THR A 575 0.34 16.06 -2.71
N ILE A 576 -0.57 16.03 -3.69
CA ILE A 576 -0.27 15.39 -4.97
C ILE A 576 0.96 16.07 -5.63
N GLY A 577 1.89 15.26 -6.14
CA GLY A 577 3.13 15.79 -6.73
C GLY A 577 4.11 16.38 -5.73
N TYR A 578 4.00 16.04 -4.43
CA TYR A 578 4.85 16.58 -3.36
C TYR A 578 6.34 16.63 -3.75
N GLY A 579 6.92 17.82 -3.63
CA GLY A 579 8.32 18.10 -3.94
C GLY A 579 8.52 18.79 -5.29
N SER A 580 7.55 18.75 -6.21
CA SER A 580 7.59 19.57 -7.43
C SER A 580 7.28 21.03 -7.08
N PRO A 581 8.21 21.98 -7.28
CA PRO A 581 8.00 23.36 -6.85
C PRO A 581 6.90 24.08 -7.64
N ASN A 582 6.62 23.69 -8.89
CA ASN A 582 5.68 24.42 -9.75
C ASN A 582 4.41 23.63 -10.10
N LYS A 583 4.39 22.30 -9.89
CA LYS A 583 3.23 21.45 -10.22
C LYS A 583 2.60 20.74 -9.01
N SER A 584 3.19 20.82 -7.81
CA SER A 584 2.54 20.27 -6.59
C SER A 584 1.13 20.87 -6.40
N ASN A 585 0.22 20.07 -5.83
CA ASN A 585 -1.14 20.49 -5.50
C ASN A 585 -1.96 20.99 -6.71
N SER A 586 -1.75 20.39 -7.89
CA SER A 586 -2.41 20.76 -9.13
C SER A 586 -2.77 19.52 -9.94
N TYR A 587 -3.87 19.57 -10.68
CA TYR A 587 -4.26 18.50 -11.62
C TYR A 587 -3.20 18.23 -12.70
N SER A 588 -2.35 19.22 -13.01
CA SER A 588 -1.31 19.09 -14.04
C SER A 588 -0.25 18.02 -13.70
N VAL A 589 -0.07 17.66 -12.42
CA VAL A 589 0.85 16.59 -11.98
C VAL A 589 0.19 15.21 -11.93
N HIS A 590 -1.13 15.13 -12.14
CA HIS A 590 -1.87 13.88 -12.01
C HIS A 590 -1.47 12.86 -13.09
N GLY A 591 -1.64 13.19 -14.38
CA GLY A 591 -1.57 12.21 -15.48
C GLY A 591 -0.65 12.57 -16.64
N SER A 592 0.36 13.41 -16.39
CA SER A 592 1.38 13.73 -17.39
C SER A 592 2.77 13.74 -16.76
N ALA A 593 3.79 13.51 -17.59
CA ALA A 593 5.17 13.67 -17.18
C ALA A 593 5.43 15.08 -16.63
N LEU A 594 6.36 15.20 -15.68
CA LEU A 594 6.75 16.49 -15.15
C LEU A 594 7.36 17.38 -16.25
N GLY A 595 8.15 16.77 -17.15
CA GLY A 595 8.92 17.46 -18.16
C GLY A 595 10.28 17.87 -17.62
N ALA A 596 11.33 17.70 -18.43
CA ALA A 596 12.73 17.92 -18.08
C ALA A 596 13.03 19.11 -17.13
N LYS A 597 12.47 20.31 -17.40
CA LYS A 597 12.67 21.50 -16.55
C LYS A 597 12.12 21.32 -15.14
N GLU A 598 10.93 20.73 -15.03
CA GLU A 598 10.29 20.50 -13.74
C GLU A 598 10.92 19.33 -13.01
N VAL A 599 11.41 18.30 -13.73
CA VAL A 599 12.22 17.22 -13.13
C VAL A 599 13.48 17.79 -12.50
N GLU A 600 14.22 18.64 -13.21
CA GLU A 600 15.41 19.31 -12.68
C GLU A 600 15.08 20.16 -11.46
N ALA A 601 14.03 20.99 -11.54
CA ALA A 601 13.59 21.82 -10.42
C ALA A 601 13.16 20.97 -9.20
N THR A 602 12.51 19.83 -9.42
CA THR A 602 12.10 18.88 -8.38
C THR A 602 13.32 18.22 -7.73
N ARG A 603 14.33 17.82 -8.53
CA ARG A 603 15.61 17.30 -8.02
C ARG A 603 16.32 18.31 -7.14
N SER A 604 16.41 19.57 -7.58
CA SER A 604 16.98 20.65 -6.78
C SER A 604 16.19 20.89 -5.49
N ASN A 605 14.85 20.98 -5.58
CA ASN A 605 14.00 21.25 -4.42
C ASN A 605 14.08 20.15 -3.34
N LEU A 606 14.25 18.89 -3.74
CA LEU A 606 14.37 17.76 -2.82
C LEU A 606 15.82 17.35 -2.50
N GLY A 607 16.81 18.13 -2.94
CA GLY A 607 18.23 17.85 -2.71
C GLY A 607 18.67 16.48 -3.25
N TRP A 608 18.24 16.12 -4.46
CA TRP A 608 18.49 14.83 -5.08
C TRP A 608 19.51 14.94 -6.23
N PRO A 609 20.82 14.75 -5.96
CA PRO A 609 21.90 15.00 -6.93
C PRO A 609 22.13 13.83 -7.89
N TYR A 610 21.37 12.75 -7.76
CA TYR A 610 21.64 11.52 -8.49
C TYR A 610 21.09 11.57 -9.92
N GLU A 611 21.68 10.77 -10.80
CA GLU A 611 21.23 10.61 -12.19
C GLU A 611 19.88 9.86 -12.27
N PRO A 612 19.20 9.87 -13.44
CA PRO A 612 17.95 9.14 -13.63
C PRO A 612 18.07 7.64 -13.31
N PHE A 613 17.02 7.07 -12.70
CA PHE A 613 16.95 5.68 -12.25
C PHE A 613 17.98 5.27 -11.19
N HIS A 614 18.74 6.21 -10.64
CA HIS A 614 19.74 5.90 -9.63
C HIS A 614 19.09 5.52 -8.30
N VAL A 615 19.43 4.34 -7.80
CA VAL A 615 19.14 3.91 -6.42
C VAL A 615 20.46 3.96 -5.63
N PRO A 616 20.57 4.82 -4.59
CA PRO A 616 21.76 4.89 -3.76
C PRO A 616 22.10 3.53 -3.12
N GLU A 617 23.38 3.19 -3.02
CA GLU A 617 23.83 1.87 -2.54
C GLU A 617 23.43 1.58 -1.08
N ASP A 618 23.33 2.59 -0.24
CA ASP A 618 22.82 2.48 1.13
C ASP A 618 21.31 2.17 1.15
N VAL A 619 20.52 2.77 0.26
CA VAL A 619 19.11 2.42 0.07
C VAL A 619 18.97 0.99 -0.45
N LYS A 620 19.76 0.59 -1.47
CA LYS A 620 19.78 -0.81 -1.93
C LYS A 620 20.09 -1.78 -0.80
N LYS A 621 21.13 -1.50 -0.01
CA LYS A 621 21.54 -2.33 1.12
C LYS A 621 20.48 -2.42 2.22
N HIS A 622 19.82 -1.32 2.52
CA HIS A 622 18.71 -1.28 3.48
C HIS A 622 17.58 -2.21 3.03
N TRP A 623 17.11 -2.04 1.80
CA TRP A 623 15.99 -2.81 1.28
C TRP A 623 16.35 -4.27 0.95
N SER A 624 17.61 -4.59 0.69
CA SER A 624 18.02 -5.98 0.41
C SER A 624 17.75 -6.95 1.57
N ARG A 625 17.61 -6.44 2.81
CA ARG A 625 17.28 -7.26 4.00
C ARG A 625 15.96 -8.01 3.85
N HIS A 626 15.00 -7.46 3.09
CA HIS A 626 13.70 -8.09 2.83
C HIS A 626 13.81 -9.45 2.15
N THR A 627 14.87 -9.69 1.37
CA THR A 627 15.11 -11.01 0.78
C THR A 627 15.40 -12.06 1.87
N SER A 628 16.26 -11.75 2.84
CA SER A 628 16.57 -12.67 3.95
C SER A 628 15.44 -12.75 4.98
N GLU A 629 14.82 -11.62 5.33
CA GLU A 629 13.71 -11.58 6.30
C GLU A 629 12.47 -12.28 5.76
N GLY A 630 12.09 -12.03 4.50
CA GLY A 630 10.97 -12.71 3.85
C GLY A 630 11.16 -14.21 3.73
N ALA A 631 12.38 -14.67 3.41
CA ALA A 631 12.71 -16.08 3.41
C ALA A 631 12.61 -16.71 4.82
N ALA A 632 13.01 -15.99 5.87
CA ALA A 632 12.87 -16.45 7.25
C ALA A 632 11.41 -16.52 7.70
N LEU A 633 10.59 -15.53 7.37
CA LEU A 633 9.14 -15.51 7.64
C LEU A 633 8.42 -16.68 6.98
N GLU A 634 8.72 -16.94 5.71
CA GLU A 634 8.14 -18.07 4.99
C GLU A 634 8.64 -19.42 5.56
N ALA A 635 9.92 -19.53 5.91
CA ALA A 635 10.47 -20.74 6.53
C ALA A 635 9.81 -21.05 7.89
N GLU A 636 9.56 -20.02 8.71
CA GLU A 636 8.81 -20.15 9.96
C GLU A 636 7.39 -20.66 9.69
N TRP A 637 6.68 -20.08 8.71
CA TRP A 637 5.35 -20.53 8.32
C TRP A 637 5.35 -21.97 7.81
N ASN A 638 6.32 -22.34 6.96
CA ASN A 638 6.47 -23.71 6.45
C ASN A 638 6.73 -24.73 7.58
N SER A 639 7.50 -24.36 8.61
CA SER A 639 7.69 -25.19 9.79
C SER A 639 6.37 -25.39 10.56
N LYS A 640 5.64 -24.30 10.83
CA LYS A 640 4.31 -24.36 11.47
C LYS A 640 3.33 -25.21 10.67
N PHE A 641 3.28 -25.03 9.35
CA PHE A 641 2.42 -25.81 8.46
C PHE A 641 2.81 -27.30 8.44
N SER A 642 4.11 -27.62 8.50
CA SER A 642 4.58 -29.00 8.61
C SER A 642 4.16 -29.68 9.91
N GLU A 643 4.09 -28.93 11.01
CA GLU A 643 3.55 -29.43 12.28
C GLU A 643 2.02 -29.57 12.23
N TYR A 644 1.34 -28.62 11.61
CA TYR A 644 -0.11 -28.68 11.38
C TYR A 644 -0.50 -29.93 10.58
N VAL A 645 0.22 -30.25 9.50
CA VAL A 645 0.02 -31.47 8.70
C VAL A 645 0.12 -32.75 9.54
N LYS A 646 1.03 -32.80 10.52
CA LYS A 646 1.19 -33.97 11.40
C LYS A 646 0.05 -34.13 12.40
N LYS A 647 -0.54 -33.02 12.87
CA LYS A 647 -1.61 -33.04 13.88
C LYS A 647 -3.02 -33.11 13.27
N TYR A 648 -3.23 -32.44 12.14
CA TYR A 648 -4.52 -32.20 11.50
C TYR A 648 -4.48 -32.60 10.02
N SER A 649 -4.17 -33.87 9.76
CA SER A 649 -3.84 -34.37 8.42
C SER A 649 -4.96 -34.18 7.39
N ASP A 650 -6.21 -34.35 7.82
CA ASP A 650 -7.37 -34.28 6.93
C ASP A 650 -7.66 -32.83 6.54
N GLU A 651 -7.70 -31.93 7.53
CA GLU A 651 -7.85 -30.49 7.29
C GLU A 651 -6.66 -29.91 6.51
N ALA A 652 -5.45 -30.40 6.76
CA ALA A 652 -4.27 -29.98 6.01
C ALA A 652 -4.31 -30.43 4.56
N ALA A 653 -4.81 -31.64 4.27
CA ALA A 653 -5.01 -32.12 2.91
C ALA A 653 -6.03 -31.27 2.15
N GLU A 654 -7.14 -30.91 2.82
CA GLU A 654 -8.16 -30.03 2.27
C GLU A 654 -7.62 -28.63 1.98
N LEU A 655 -6.96 -28.01 2.97
CA LEU A 655 -6.34 -26.70 2.79
C LEU A 655 -5.27 -26.73 1.69
N LYS A 656 -4.46 -27.79 1.61
CA LYS A 656 -3.46 -27.95 0.56
C LYS A 656 -4.09 -27.96 -0.83
N SER A 657 -5.24 -28.60 -1.02
CA SER A 657 -6.00 -28.55 -2.29
C SER A 657 -6.41 -27.11 -2.65
N ILE A 658 -6.81 -26.30 -1.66
CA ILE A 658 -7.12 -24.87 -1.87
C ILE A 658 -5.86 -24.07 -2.22
N ILE A 659 -4.74 -24.32 -1.53
CA ILE A 659 -3.46 -23.62 -1.75
C ILE A 659 -2.88 -23.93 -3.13
N THR A 660 -2.85 -25.22 -3.53
CA THR A 660 -2.23 -25.65 -4.80
C THR A 660 -3.17 -25.49 -5.98
N GLY A 661 -4.48 -25.48 -5.75
CA GLY A 661 -5.47 -25.54 -6.81
C GLY A 661 -5.57 -26.92 -7.46
N GLU A 662 -5.03 -27.98 -6.86
CA GLU A 662 -5.30 -29.34 -7.33
C GLU A 662 -6.74 -29.73 -6.99
N LEU A 663 -7.54 -30.05 -8.00
CA LEU A 663 -8.92 -30.50 -7.80
C LEU A 663 -8.92 -31.94 -7.25
N PRO A 664 -9.79 -32.26 -6.26
CA PRO A 664 -9.91 -33.63 -5.75
C PRO A 664 -10.21 -34.66 -6.84
N SER A 665 -9.53 -35.81 -6.80
CA SER A 665 -9.68 -36.84 -7.84
C SER A 665 -11.12 -37.34 -7.96
N GLY A 666 -11.66 -37.32 -9.19
CA GLY A 666 -13.02 -37.77 -9.47
C GLY A 666 -14.12 -36.82 -9.01
N TRP A 667 -13.81 -35.56 -8.69
CA TRP A 667 -14.80 -34.53 -8.34
C TRP A 667 -15.92 -34.42 -9.38
N GLU A 668 -15.61 -34.64 -10.65
CA GLU A 668 -16.58 -34.56 -11.74
C GLU A 668 -17.70 -35.59 -11.57
N LYS A 669 -17.43 -36.74 -10.94
CA LYS A 669 -18.43 -37.80 -10.69
C LYS A 669 -19.55 -37.37 -9.74
N ALA A 670 -19.38 -36.26 -9.02
CA ALA A 670 -20.44 -35.70 -8.19
C ALA A 670 -21.54 -35.03 -9.02
N LEU A 671 -21.23 -34.54 -10.23
CA LEU A 671 -22.22 -33.88 -11.07
C LEU A 671 -23.36 -34.84 -11.44
N PRO A 672 -24.62 -34.38 -11.47
CA PRO A 672 -25.75 -35.23 -11.86
C PRO A 672 -25.69 -35.52 -13.37
N TYR A 673 -25.03 -36.61 -13.78
CA TYR A 673 -24.98 -37.07 -15.18
C TYR A 673 -24.64 -38.55 -15.34
N LEU A 674 -24.92 -39.07 -16.53
CA LEU A 674 -24.77 -40.48 -16.91
C LEU A 674 -23.29 -40.90 -17.06
N ARG A 675 -22.86 -41.95 -16.33
CA ARG A 675 -21.71 -42.78 -16.74
C ARG A 675 -22.19 -44.16 -17.16
N ASN A 676 -22.11 -44.45 -18.46
CA ASN A 676 -22.36 -45.76 -19.06
C ASN A 676 -21.34 -46.86 -18.65
N SER A 677 -20.30 -46.53 -17.85
CA SER A 677 -19.16 -47.43 -17.59
C SER A 677 -19.37 -48.44 -16.45
N TYR A 678 -20.44 -48.34 -15.66
CA TYR A 678 -20.64 -49.17 -14.46
C TYR A 678 -21.97 -49.93 -14.44
N PHE A 679 -22.71 -49.98 -15.56
CA PHE A 679 -23.99 -50.69 -15.63
C PHE A 679 -23.88 -52.12 -15.07
N TRP A 680 -22.79 -52.83 -15.36
CA TRP A 680 -22.55 -54.19 -14.85
C TRP A 680 -22.23 -54.29 -13.35
N ILE A 681 -21.60 -53.28 -12.74
CA ILE A 681 -21.28 -53.26 -11.31
C ILE A 681 -22.50 -52.86 -10.47
N VAL A 682 -23.30 -51.90 -10.96
CA VAL A 682 -24.56 -51.51 -10.33
C VAL A 682 -25.58 -52.64 -10.43
N TYR A 683 -25.68 -53.31 -11.59
CA TYR A 683 -26.55 -54.48 -11.78
C TYR A 683 -26.23 -55.64 -10.81
N PHE A 684 -24.96 -55.78 -10.39
CA PHE A 684 -24.54 -56.80 -9.41
C PHE A 684 -24.87 -56.41 -7.96
N LEU A 685 -24.95 -55.10 -7.64
CA LEU A 685 -25.27 -54.57 -6.32
C LEU A 685 -26.78 -54.35 -6.10
N MET A 686 -27.58 -54.30 -7.17
CA MET A 686 -29.05 -54.18 -7.14
C MET A 686 -29.80 -55.41 -6.60
N TYR A 687 -29.10 -56.44 -6.10
CA TYR A 687 -29.72 -57.58 -5.43
C TYR A 687 -30.01 -57.35 -3.93
N ASP A 688 -29.63 -56.20 -3.33
CA ASP A 688 -30.04 -55.80 -1.98
C ASP A 688 -30.93 -54.54 -2.01
N SER A 689 -32.22 -54.75 -1.74
CA SER A 689 -33.27 -53.71 -1.64
C SER A 689 -32.96 -52.53 -0.69
N ARG A 690 -31.96 -52.65 0.20
CA ARG A 690 -31.54 -51.56 1.10
C ARG A 690 -30.52 -50.60 0.49
N ILE A 691 -29.79 -51.03 -0.54
CA ILE A 691 -28.79 -50.23 -1.25
C ILE A 691 -29.42 -49.47 -2.43
N GLU A 692 -30.56 -49.94 -2.93
CA GLU A 692 -31.31 -49.38 -4.06
C GLU A 692 -31.65 -47.89 -3.85
N LYS A 693 -32.14 -47.52 -2.67
CA LYS A 693 -32.50 -46.13 -2.34
C LYS A 693 -31.27 -45.23 -2.21
N LEU A 694 -30.20 -45.74 -1.60
CA LEU A 694 -28.96 -44.98 -1.38
C LEU A 694 -28.22 -44.74 -2.71
N VAL A 695 -28.16 -45.74 -3.59
CA VAL A 695 -27.55 -45.63 -4.93
C VAL A 695 -28.41 -44.81 -5.89
N SER A 696 -29.75 -44.92 -5.80
CA SER A 696 -30.70 -44.07 -6.53
C SER A 696 -30.58 -42.60 -6.16
N ASP A 697 -30.33 -42.28 -4.88
CA ASP A 697 -30.15 -40.91 -4.41
C ASP A 697 -28.75 -40.35 -4.76
N LEU A 698 -27.75 -41.21 -4.98
CA LEU A 698 -26.36 -40.86 -5.33
C LEU A 698 -26.08 -40.73 -6.84
N LEU A 699 -26.97 -41.23 -7.70
CA LEU A 699 -26.84 -41.21 -9.16
C LEU A 699 -28.09 -40.62 -9.81
N GLN A 700 -28.38 -39.34 -9.57
CA GLN A 700 -29.37 -38.62 -10.35
C GLN A 700 -28.83 -38.43 -11.78
N THR A 701 -29.23 -39.31 -12.69
CA THR A 701 -28.91 -39.21 -14.12
C THR A 701 -30.09 -38.62 -14.87
N TYR A 702 -29.87 -37.57 -15.67
CA TYR A 702 -30.89 -37.05 -16.57
C TYR A 702 -31.00 -37.95 -17.80
N THR A 703 -32.21 -38.39 -18.10
CA THR A 703 -32.59 -39.06 -19.35
C THR A 703 -33.76 -38.31 -19.98
N PRO A 704 -34.06 -38.53 -21.28
CA PRO A 704 -35.24 -37.93 -21.92
C PRO A 704 -36.57 -38.23 -21.20
N GLU A 705 -36.64 -39.32 -20.41
CA GLU A 705 -37.80 -39.69 -19.59
C GLU A 705 -37.83 -39.01 -18.22
N SER A 706 -36.73 -38.40 -17.81
CA SER A 706 -36.66 -37.64 -16.55
C SER A 706 -37.58 -36.41 -16.63
N PRO A 707 -38.22 -36.00 -15.52
CA PRO A 707 -39.13 -34.86 -15.54
C PRO A 707 -38.38 -33.58 -15.93
N GLY A 708 -38.99 -32.81 -16.82
CA GLY A 708 -38.46 -31.49 -17.21
C GLY A 708 -38.43 -30.52 -16.03
N ASP A 709 -37.37 -29.72 -15.97
CA ASP A 709 -37.16 -28.71 -14.94
C ASP A 709 -36.47 -27.46 -15.52
N ALA A 710 -36.47 -26.36 -14.79
CA ALA A 710 -35.80 -25.14 -15.21
C ALA A 710 -34.29 -25.27 -15.03
N THR A 711 -33.49 -24.75 -15.95
CA THR A 711 -32.02 -24.87 -15.85
C THR A 711 -31.43 -24.16 -14.63
N ARG A 712 -32.14 -23.18 -14.04
CA ARG A 712 -31.80 -22.64 -12.70
C ARG A 712 -31.93 -23.66 -11.55
N ASN A 713 -32.92 -24.54 -11.60
CA ASN A 713 -33.08 -25.60 -10.59
C ASN A 713 -32.04 -26.69 -10.79
N LEU A 714 -31.74 -27.03 -12.05
CA LEU A 714 -30.68 -27.99 -12.40
C LEU A 714 -29.29 -27.45 -12.01
N SER A 715 -29.10 -26.13 -12.12
CA SER A 715 -27.93 -25.42 -11.59
C SER A 715 -27.82 -25.56 -10.06
N GLN A 716 -28.93 -25.42 -9.31
CA GLN A 716 -28.92 -25.67 -7.86
C GLN A 716 -28.44 -27.09 -7.51
N GLN A 717 -28.86 -28.09 -8.29
CA GLN A 717 -28.42 -29.47 -8.10
C GLN A 717 -26.91 -29.61 -8.34
N CYS A 718 -26.37 -28.99 -9.39
CA CYS A 718 -24.93 -28.96 -9.66
C CYS A 718 -24.15 -28.26 -8.53
N LEU A 719 -24.59 -27.08 -8.08
CA LEU A 719 -23.96 -26.35 -6.96
C LEU A 719 -23.90 -27.20 -5.68
N ASN A 720 -25.01 -27.85 -5.33
CA ASN A 720 -25.10 -28.68 -4.13
C ASN A 720 -24.35 -30.01 -4.25
N ALA A 721 -24.16 -30.52 -5.47
CA ALA A 721 -23.29 -31.66 -5.71
C ALA A 721 -21.81 -31.28 -5.59
N LEU A 722 -21.38 -30.22 -6.29
CA LEU A 722 -19.98 -29.79 -6.34
C LEU A 722 -19.43 -29.37 -4.97
N VAL A 723 -20.24 -28.70 -4.15
CA VAL A 723 -19.80 -28.21 -2.83
C VAL A 723 -19.39 -29.35 -1.87
N THR A 724 -19.87 -30.59 -2.11
CA THR A 724 -19.53 -31.79 -1.31
C THR A 724 -18.11 -32.31 -1.60
N VAL A 725 -17.58 -32.05 -2.79
CA VAL A 725 -16.30 -32.60 -3.28
C VAL A 725 -15.26 -31.52 -3.58
N LEU A 726 -15.65 -30.25 -3.71
CA LEU A 726 -14.76 -29.14 -3.99
C LEU A 726 -14.61 -28.26 -2.74
N PRO A 727 -13.49 -28.33 -2.02
CA PRO A 727 -13.34 -27.64 -0.73
C PRO A 727 -13.27 -26.11 -0.82
N GLY A 728 -12.74 -25.59 -1.94
CA GLY A 728 -12.66 -24.16 -2.24
C GLY A 728 -13.91 -23.58 -2.92
N PHE A 729 -15.00 -24.34 -3.06
CA PHE A 729 -16.21 -23.87 -3.73
C PHE A 729 -17.08 -23.04 -2.78
N LEU A 730 -17.33 -21.77 -3.07
CA LEU A 730 -18.20 -20.93 -2.25
C LEU A 730 -18.83 -19.82 -3.09
N GLY A 731 -19.84 -19.15 -2.56
CA GLY A 731 -20.49 -18.10 -3.33
C GLY A 731 -21.90 -17.80 -2.88
N GLY A 732 -22.63 -17.07 -3.70
CA GLY A 732 -24.03 -16.79 -3.42
C GLY A 732 -24.66 -15.82 -4.39
N SER A 733 -25.59 -15.01 -3.93
CA SER A 733 -26.42 -14.17 -4.79
C SER A 733 -26.60 -12.76 -4.26
N ALA A 734 -26.75 -11.81 -5.19
CA ALA A 734 -27.20 -10.46 -4.94
C ALA A 734 -28.71 -10.45 -4.61
N ASP A 735 -29.04 -10.77 -3.36
CA ASP A 735 -30.41 -10.81 -2.78
C ASP A 735 -31.42 -11.77 -3.43
N LEU A 736 -31.04 -12.47 -4.50
CA LEU A 736 -31.93 -13.28 -5.32
C LEU A 736 -31.77 -14.78 -5.11
N ALA A 737 -31.24 -15.24 -3.97
CA ALA A 737 -30.91 -16.64 -3.74
C ALA A 737 -32.08 -17.62 -3.97
N SER A 738 -33.31 -17.20 -3.64
CA SER A 738 -34.53 -18.00 -3.84
C SER A 738 -35.08 -17.97 -5.27
N SER A 739 -34.65 -17.02 -6.09
CA SER A 739 -35.03 -16.93 -7.51
C SER A 739 -33.97 -17.52 -8.42
N ASN A 740 -32.69 -17.35 -8.04
CA ASN A 740 -31.51 -17.90 -8.72
C ASN A 740 -31.22 -19.35 -8.33
N MET A 741 -31.76 -19.81 -7.20
CA MET A 741 -31.61 -21.17 -6.69
C MET A 741 -30.18 -21.52 -6.28
N THR A 742 -29.49 -20.61 -5.60
CA THR A 742 -28.03 -20.73 -5.41
C THR A 742 -27.59 -21.20 -4.02
N LEU A 743 -28.49 -21.36 -3.05
CA LEU A 743 -28.07 -21.78 -1.70
C LEU A 743 -27.43 -23.18 -1.72
N LEU A 744 -26.26 -23.27 -1.09
CA LEU A 744 -25.56 -24.49 -0.73
C LEU A 744 -26.20 -25.03 0.56
N LYS A 745 -27.07 -26.03 0.44
CA LYS A 745 -27.97 -26.49 1.50
C LYS A 745 -27.26 -27.02 2.75
N MET A 746 -26.03 -27.51 2.61
CA MET A 746 -25.24 -28.06 3.71
C MET A 746 -24.55 -26.99 4.57
N PHE A 747 -24.55 -25.73 4.12
CA PHE A 747 -23.82 -24.65 4.77
C PHE A 747 -24.77 -23.53 5.20
N GLY A 748 -24.41 -22.83 6.28
CA GLY A 748 -25.01 -21.58 6.70
C GLY A 748 -24.56 -20.39 5.84
N ASN A 749 -24.73 -19.18 6.37
CA ASN A 749 -24.32 -17.95 5.71
C ASN A 749 -23.01 -17.44 6.28
N PHE A 750 -22.09 -17.01 5.41
CA PHE A 750 -20.93 -16.24 5.85
C PHE A 750 -21.41 -14.94 6.51
N GLN A 751 -21.03 -14.76 7.76
CA GLN A 751 -21.31 -13.57 8.57
C GLN A 751 -20.10 -13.28 9.45
N LYS A 752 -20.09 -12.12 10.12
CA LYS A 752 -19.01 -11.74 11.03
C LYS A 752 -18.70 -12.80 12.09
N ASP A 753 -19.74 -13.50 12.58
CA ASP A 753 -19.69 -14.49 13.67
C ASP A 753 -19.65 -15.94 13.16
N THR A 754 -19.91 -16.17 11.87
CA THR A 754 -19.84 -17.49 11.21
C THR A 754 -19.04 -17.43 9.89
N PRO A 755 -17.77 -16.97 9.91
CA PRO A 755 -16.95 -16.80 8.71
C PRO A 755 -16.55 -18.12 8.01
N GLU A 756 -16.67 -19.25 8.67
CA GLU A 756 -16.40 -20.58 8.11
C GLU A 756 -17.42 -21.02 7.05
N GLU A 757 -18.58 -20.36 7.02
CA GLU A 757 -19.70 -20.71 6.15
C GLU A 757 -19.48 -20.30 4.68
N ARG A 758 -20.21 -20.95 3.76
CA ARG A 758 -19.93 -20.89 2.32
C ARG A 758 -21.00 -20.21 1.46
N ASN A 759 -22.14 -19.81 2.04
CA ASN A 759 -23.13 -18.98 1.35
C ASN A 759 -22.87 -17.49 1.61
N LEU A 760 -22.49 -16.76 0.56
CA LEU A 760 -22.28 -15.32 0.61
C LEU A 760 -23.59 -14.57 0.29
N ARG A 761 -24.01 -13.69 1.18
CA ARG A 761 -25.20 -12.85 0.99
C ARG A 761 -24.76 -11.43 0.63
N PHE A 762 -24.79 -11.09 -0.66
CA PHE A 762 -24.26 -9.82 -1.15
C PHE A 762 -25.24 -8.64 -1.02
N GLY A 763 -26.54 -8.91 -0.87
CA GLY A 763 -27.58 -7.89 -1.04
C GLY A 763 -27.63 -7.37 -2.48
N VAL A 764 -28.35 -6.28 -2.75
CA VAL A 764 -28.51 -5.72 -4.11
C VAL A 764 -27.26 -4.90 -4.49
N ARG A 765 -26.18 -5.62 -4.84
CA ARG A 765 -24.82 -5.09 -5.02
C ARG A 765 -24.04 -5.90 -6.06
N GLU A 766 -24.57 -5.98 -7.28
CA GLU A 766 -24.02 -6.81 -8.36
C GLU A 766 -22.55 -6.46 -8.67
N HIS A 767 -22.23 -5.16 -8.76
CA HIS A 767 -20.89 -4.71 -9.14
C HIS A 767 -19.88 -5.06 -8.05
N GLY A 768 -20.19 -4.74 -6.79
CA GLY A 768 -19.39 -5.11 -5.63
C GLY A 768 -19.23 -6.63 -5.51
N MET A 769 -20.30 -7.40 -5.71
CA MET A 769 -20.30 -8.87 -5.72
C MET A 769 -19.29 -9.45 -6.72
N GLY A 770 -19.33 -9.00 -7.98
CA GLY A 770 -18.41 -9.47 -9.01
C GLY A 770 -16.94 -9.20 -8.66
N SER A 771 -16.64 -7.99 -8.18
CA SER A 771 -15.27 -7.61 -7.81
C SER A 771 -14.77 -8.32 -6.56
N ILE A 772 -15.64 -8.57 -5.58
CA ILE A 772 -15.32 -9.41 -4.41
C ILE A 772 -14.97 -10.82 -4.87
N CYS A 773 -15.74 -11.43 -5.78
CA CYS A 773 -15.43 -12.76 -6.32
C CYS A 773 -14.10 -12.81 -7.08
N ASN A 774 -13.73 -11.75 -7.82
CA ASN A 774 -12.39 -11.66 -8.42
C ASN A 774 -11.29 -11.69 -7.36
N GLY A 775 -11.46 -10.96 -6.25
CA GLY A 775 -10.52 -10.97 -5.13
C GLY A 775 -10.39 -12.36 -4.48
N ILE A 776 -11.51 -13.07 -4.30
CA ILE A 776 -11.50 -14.44 -3.77
C ILE A 776 -10.74 -15.39 -4.70
N ALA A 777 -11.03 -15.33 -6.01
CA ALA A 777 -10.36 -16.18 -7.01
C ALA A 777 -8.84 -15.95 -7.07
N LEU A 778 -8.41 -14.69 -6.90
CA LEU A 778 -7.00 -14.29 -6.98
C LEU A 778 -6.25 -14.46 -5.64
N HIS A 779 -6.95 -14.80 -4.54
CA HIS A 779 -6.30 -15.10 -3.25
C HIS A 779 -5.46 -16.38 -3.31
N SER A 780 -6.06 -17.46 -3.83
CA SER A 780 -5.48 -18.80 -3.92
C SER A 780 -6.09 -19.58 -5.09
N PRO A 781 -5.30 -20.35 -5.86
CA PRO A 781 -5.75 -21.00 -7.10
C PRO A 781 -6.77 -22.12 -6.92
N GLY A 782 -7.02 -22.58 -5.68
CA GLY A 782 -8.05 -23.58 -5.38
C GLY A 782 -9.40 -23.01 -4.96
N PHE A 783 -9.53 -21.69 -4.83
CA PHE A 783 -10.85 -21.08 -4.72
C PHE A 783 -11.63 -21.15 -6.03
N ILE A 784 -12.91 -21.46 -5.92
CA ILE A 784 -13.86 -21.48 -7.04
C ILE A 784 -15.09 -20.67 -6.60
N PRO A 785 -15.00 -19.33 -6.66
CA PRO A 785 -16.11 -18.47 -6.28
C PRO A 785 -17.17 -18.49 -7.38
N TYR A 786 -18.44 -18.59 -6.96
CA TYR A 786 -19.58 -18.29 -7.83
C TYR A 786 -20.39 -17.12 -7.30
N CYS A 787 -21.04 -16.38 -8.20
CA CYS A 787 -21.96 -15.32 -7.84
C CYS A 787 -23.14 -15.24 -8.80
N ALA A 788 -24.25 -14.64 -8.36
CA ALA A 788 -25.52 -14.76 -9.07
C ALA A 788 -26.46 -13.56 -8.95
N THR A 789 -27.06 -13.20 -10.07
CA THR A 789 -28.19 -12.26 -10.20
C THR A 789 -29.07 -12.70 -11.38
N PHE A 790 -30.09 -11.92 -11.73
CA PHE A 790 -30.76 -12.09 -13.02
C PHE A 790 -29.84 -11.67 -14.16
N PHE A 791 -29.91 -12.36 -15.30
CA PHE A 791 -28.97 -12.15 -16.39
C PHE A 791 -29.01 -10.72 -16.93
N VAL A 792 -30.16 -10.06 -16.86
CA VAL A 792 -30.33 -8.65 -17.23
C VAL A 792 -29.48 -7.69 -16.40
N PHE A 793 -29.24 -8.02 -15.12
CA PHE A 793 -28.46 -7.17 -14.21
C PHE A 793 -26.96 -7.41 -14.31
N THR A 794 -26.51 -8.27 -15.24
CA THR A 794 -25.08 -8.33 -15.58
C THR A 794 -24.55 -6.99 -16.09
N ASP A 795 -25.41 -6.13 -16.63
CA ASP A 795 -25.05 -4.76 -17.01
C ASP A 795 -24.53 -3.93 -15.83
N TYR A 796 -25.06 -4.13 -14.60
CA TYR A 796 -24.55 -3.45 -13.40
C TYR A 796 -23.12 -3.87 -13.06
N MET A 797 -22.75 -5.13 -13.32
CA MET A 797 -21.45 -5.70 -12.92
C MET A 797 -20.53 -5.98 -14.11
N ARG A 798 -20.84 -5.43 -15.28
CA ARG A 798 -20.15 -5.73 -16.53
C ARG A 798 -18.66 -5.43 -16.47
N ALA A 799 -18.28 -4.35 -15.78
CA ALA A 799 -16.88 -4.01 -15.56
C ALA A 799 -16.15 -5.10 -14.75
N SER A 800 -16.78 -5.69 -13.74
CA SER A 800 -16.18 -6.75 -12.93
C SER A 800 -16.03 -8.06 -13.69
N ILE A 801 -17.00 -8.41 -14.54
CA ILE A 801 -16.91 -9.56 -15.45
C ILE A 801 -15.76 -9.36 -16.43
N ARG A 802 -15.65 -8.16 -17.02
CA ARG A 802 -14.53 -7.82 -17.91
C ARG A 802 -13.19 -7.90 -17.18
N MET A 803 -13.14 -7.43 -15.92
CA MET A 803 -11.94 -7.55 -15.10
C MET A 803 -11.61 -9.01 -14.79
N ALA A 804 -12.60 -9.87 -14.53
CA ALA A 804 -12.37 -11.31 -14.31
C ALA A 804 -11.74 -11.96 -15.55
N ALA A 805 -12.23 -11.59 -16.74
CA ALA A 805 -11.73 -12.08 -18.01
C ALA A 805 -10.29 -11.63 -18.26
N LEU A 806 -10.02 -10.34 -18.08
CA LEU A 806 -8.69 -9.75 -18.26
C LEU A 806 -7.69 -10.28 -17.22
N SER A 807 -8.10 -10.35 -15.96
CA SER A 807 -7.27 -10.77 -14.83
C SER A 807 -7.08 -12.28 -14.74
N GLN A 808 -7.65 -13.05 -15.67
CA GLN A 808 -7.66 -14.51 -15.66
C GLN A 808 -8.22 -15.11 -14.35
N ALA A 809 -9.29 -14.52 -13.82
CA ALA A 809 -9.98 -15.04 -12.64
C ALA A 809 -11.15 -15.96 -13.07
N GLY A 810 -11.05 -17.25 -12.75
CA GLY A 810 -12.07 -18.27 -13.04
C GLY A 810 -13.33 -18.17 -12.16
N VAL A 811 -14.03 -17.03 -12.20
CA VAL A 811 -15.30 -16.82 -11.49
C VAL A 811 -16.46 -17.45 -12.26
N ILE A 812 -17.38 -18.10 -11.55
CA ILE A 812 -18.61 -18.65 -12.13
C ILE A 812 -19.77 -17.68 -11.91
N PHE A 813 -20.30 -17.11 -12.98
CA PHE A 813 -21.42 -16.17 -12.98
C PHE A 813 -22.72 -16.91 -13.30
N VAL A 814 -23.51 -17.23 -12.27
CA VAL A 814 -24.78 -17.95 -12.37
C VAL A 814 -25.92 -16.96 -12.62
N MET A 815 -26.34 -16.83 -13.88
CA MET A 815 -27.21 -15.74 -14.33
C MET A 815 -28.56 -16.28 -14.79
N THR A 816 -29.59 -16.12 -13.98
CA THR A 816 -30.90 -16.73 -14.26
C THR A 816 -31.87 -15.76 -14.93
N HIS A 817 -33.07 -16.24 -15.33
CA HIS A 817 -34.07 -15.44 -16.04
C HIS A 817 -33.48 -14.85 -17.34
N ASP A 818 -32.94 -15.74 -18.16
CA ASP A 818 -32.07 -15.42 -19.29
C ASP A 818 -32.74 -14.80 -20.52
N SER A 819 -34.07 -14.73 -20.58
CA SER A 819 -34.79 -14.26 -21.76
C SER A 819 -36.19 -13.71 -21.43
N ILE A 820 -36.97 -13.41 -22.48
CA ILE A 820 -38.41 -13.17 -22.41
C ILE A 820 -39.21 -14.30 -21.72
N GLY A 821 -38.61 -15.49 -21.53
CA GLY A 821 -39.17 -16.61 -20.78
C GLY A 821 -39.49 -16.29 -19.31
N LEU A 822 -38.95 -15.20 -18.78
CA LEU A 822 -39.33 -14.72 -17.46
C LEU A 822 -40.76 -14.16 -17.41
N GLY A 823 -41.33 -13.70 -18.51
CA GLY A 823 -42.72 -13.23 -18.56
C GLY A 823 -42.95 -11.83 -17.98
N GLU A 824 -43.77 -11.75 -16.95
CA GLU A 824 -44.56 -10.57 -16.59
C GLU A 824 -43.74 -9.38 -16.08
N ASP A 825 -42.52 -9.56 -15.58
CA ASP A 825 -41.67 -8.44 -15.11
C ASP A 825 -41.30 -7.49 -16.27
N GLY A 826 -41.38 -7.97 -17.51
CA GLY A 826 -41.36 -7.12 -18.69
C GLY A 826 -39.97 -6.67 -19.14
N PRO A 827 -39.92 -5.69 -20.07
CA PRO A 827 -38.72 -5.41 -20.86
C PRO A 827 -37.52 -4.90 -20.03
N THR A 828 -37.74 -4.37 -18.83
CA THR A 828 -36.65 -3.94 -17.94
C THR A 828 -35.88 -5.12 -17.33
N HIS A 829 -36.47 -6.32 -17.34
CA HIS A 829 -35.89 -7.52 -16.76
C HIS A 829 -35.49 -8.57 -17.80
N GLN A 830 -35.89 -8.40 -19.06
CA GLN A 830 -35.76 -9.40 -20.11
C GLN A 830 -34.48 -9.16 -20.91
N PRO A 831 -33.47 -10.05 -20.82
CA PRO A 831 -32.26 -9.94 -21.63
C PRO A 831 -32.58 -10.08 -23.13
N ILE A 832 -31.91 -9.28 -23.96
CA ILE A 832 -32.01 -9.34 -25.43
C ILE A 832 -30.61 -9.43 -26.07
N GLU A 833 -29.80 -8.41 -25.86
CA GLU A 833 -28.44 -8.23 -26.39
C GLU A 833 -27.36 -8.96 -25.57
N HIS A 834 -27.72 -9.43 -24.38
CA HIS A 834 -26.76 -9.78 -23.34
C HIS A 834 -25.85 -10.95 -23.75
N LEU A 835 -26.42 -12.00 -24.36
CA LEU A 835 -25.66 -13.13 -24.92
C LEU A 835 -24.63 -12.66 -25.94
N ALA A 836 -25.05 -11.85 -26.92
CA ALA A 836 -24.16 -11.30 -27.94
C ALA A 836 -23.08 -10.40 -27.32
N SER A 837 -23.44 -9.63 -26.29
CA SER A 837 -22.54 -8.72 -25.60
C SER A 837 -21.38 -9.45 -24.90
N PHE A 838 -21.62 -10.65 -24.36
CA PHE A 838 -20.61 -11.48 -23.70
C PHE A 838 -19.89 -12.43 -24.64
N ARG A 839 -20.55 -12.92 -25.70
CA ARG A 839 -19.86 -13.62 -26.80
C ARG A 839 -18.81 -12.75 -27.49
N ALA A 840 -19.04 -11.43 -27.52
CA ALA A 840 -18.08 -10.46 -28.01
C ALA A 840 -16.97 -10.12 -27.00
N MET A 841 -17.12 -10.48 -25.72
CA MET A 841 -16.13 -10.19 -24.68
C MET A 841 -14.99 -11.22 -24.75
N PRO A 842 -13.72 -10.79 -24.88
CA PRO A 842 -12.59 -11.73 -24.90
C PRO A 842 -12.46 -12.50 -23.58
N ASN A 843 -11.99 -13.75 -23.67
CA ASN A 843 -11.72 -14.63 -22.53
C ASN A 843 -12.90 -14.77 -21.53
N VAL A 844 -14.11 -14.98 -22.06
CA VAL A 844 -15.30 -15.33 -21.27
C VAL A 844 -15.96 -16.52 -21.94
N PHE A 845 -16.36 -17.54 -21.18
CA PHE A 845 -17.28 -18.56 -21.70
C PHE A 845 -18.72 -18.12 -21.49
N MET A 846 -19.50 -18.00 -22.56
CA MET A 846 -20.92 -17.69 -22.50
C MET A 846 -21.74 -18.96 -22.72
N PHE A 847 -22.07 -19.66 -21.63
CA PHE A 847 -22.89 -20.87 -21.66
C PHE A 847 -24.38 -20.55 -21.63
N ARG A 848 -25.15 -21.23 -22.47
CA ARG A 848 -26.63 -21.23 -22.41
C ARG A 848 -27.19 -22.65 -22.55
N PRO A 849 -27.14 -23.45 -21.47
CA PRO A 849 -27.51 -24.86 -21.50
C PRO A 849 -29.01 -25.07 -21.71
N ALA A 850 -29.38 -26.06 -22.51
CA ALA A 850 -30.76 -26.39 -22.83
C ALA A 850 -31.47 -27.25 -21.79
N ASP A 851 -30.73 -28.10 -21.06
CA ASP A 851 -31.30 -29.05 -20.12
C ASP A 851 -30.34 -29.41 -18.96
N GLY A 852 -30.63 -30.49 -18.24
CA GLY A 852 -29.85 -30.90 -17.07
C GLY A 852 -28.46 -31.39 -17.43
N THR A 853 -28.34 -32.14 -18.53
CA THR A 853 -27.06 -32.68 -19.00
C THR A 853 -26.14 -31.56 -19.46
N GLU A 854 -26.66 -30.60 -20.23
CA GLU A 854 -25.86 -29.44 -20.65
C GLU A 854 -25.50 -28.53 -19.48
N THR A 855 -26.40 -28.38 -18.49
CA THR A 855 -26.11 -27.60 -17.28
C THR A 855 -24.96 -28.22 -16.49
N ALA A 856 -24.98 -29.54 -16.29
CA ALA A 856 -23.87 -30.26 -15.65
C ALA A 856 -22.56 -30.13 -16.44
N GLY A 857 -22.62 -30.21 -17.77
CA GLY A 857 -21.46 -30.01 -18.63
C GLY A 857 -20.89 -28.59 -18.55
N ALA A 858 -21.74 -27.56 -18.49
CA ALA A 858 -21.31 -26.17 -18.34
C ALA A 858 -20.58 -25.97 -17.00
N TYR A 859 -21.10 -26.52 -15.90
CA TYR A 859 -20.42 -26.51 -14.60
C TYR A 859 -19.09 -27.27 -14.62
N ARG A 860 -19.03 -28.41 -15.32
CA ARG A 860 -17.77 -29.17 -15.47
C ARG A 860 -16.70 -28.31 -16.13
N VAL A 861 -17.03 -27.68 -17.26
CA VAL A 861 -16.09 -26.80 -17.97
C VAL A 861 -15.74 -25.59 -17.11
N ALA A 862 -16.71 -24.96 -16.45
CA ALA A 862 -16.46 -23.81 -15.59
C ALA A 862 -15.49 -24.11 -14.43
N VAL A 863 -15.62 -25.26 -13.77
CA VAL A 863 -14.71 -25.69 -12.69
C VAL A 863 -13.31 -26.00 -13.22
N LEU A 864 -13.19 -26.60 -14.40
CA LEU A 864 -11.90 -26.89 -15.02
C LEU A 864 -11.14 -25.61 -15.43
N ASN A 865 -11.87 -24.55 -15.79
CA ASN A 865 -11.29 -23.32 -16.32
C ASN A 865 -11.04 -22.27 -15.25
N LYS A 866 -9.90 -22.39 -14.58
CA LYS A 866 -9.48 -21.46 -13.52
C LYS A 866 -9.04 -20.07 -13.99
N LYS A 867 -8.80 -19.93 -15.29
CA LYS A 867 -8.25 -18.71 -15.92
C LYS A 867 -9.22 -18.00 -16.86
N THR A 868 -10.44 -18.50 -16.98
CA THR A 868 -11.48 -17.96 -17.86
C THR A 868 -12.78 -17.95 -17.08
N PRO A 869 -13.38 -16.78 -16.77
CA PRO A 869 -14.68 -16.74 -16.14
C PRO A 869 -15.75 -17.37 -17.03
N SER A 870 -16.75 -17.95 -16.40
CA SER A 870 -17.85 -18.66 -17.07
C SER A 870 -19.18 -18.03 -16.67
N ILE A 871 -19.95 -17.56 -17.66
CA ILE A 871 -21.31 -17.08 -17.48
C ILE A 871 -22.27 -18.19 -17.89
N LEU A 872 -23.19 -18.55 -16.99
CA LEU A 872 -24.25 -19.53 -17.25
C LEU A 872 -25.57 -18.78 -17.31
N ALA A 873 -26.12 -18.61 -18.52
CA ALA A 873 -27.46 -18.08 -18.75
C ALA A 873 -28.51 -19.18 -18.55
N LEU A 874 -29.37 -19.03 -17.54
CA LEU A 874 -30.26 -20.08 -17.05
C LEU A 874 -31.73 -19.63 -17.06
N SER A 875 -32.60 -20.54 -17.49
CA SER A 875 -34.04 -20.31 -17.66
C SER A 875 -34.81 -20.18 -16.35
N ARG A 876 -35.90 -19.40 -16.38
CA ARG A 876 -36.92 -19.36 -15.30
C ARG A 876 -37.88 -20.55 -15.42
N GLN A 877 -38.31 -20.79 -16.65
CA GLN A 877 -39.31 -21.78 -17.07
C GLN A 877 -38.72 -23.18 -17.15
N LYS A 878 -39.59 -24.20 -17.07
CA LYS A 878 -39.17 -25.60 -17.20
C LYS A 878 -38.85 -25.94 -18.65
N LEU A 879 -37.84 -26.78 -18.84
CA LEU A 879 -37.41 -27.33 -20.13
C LEU A 879 -37.37 -28.86 -20.05
N PRO A 880 -37.64 -29.58 -21.15
CA PRO A 880 -37.49 -31.04 -21.18
C PRO A 880 -36.01 -31.44 -21.13
N GLN A 881 -35.75 -32.71 -20.83
CA GLN A 881 -34.46 -33.33 -21.13
C GLN A 881 -34.46 -33.81 -22.58
N LEU A 882 -33.45 -33.45 -23.36
CA LEU A 882 -33.43 -33.72 -24.80
C LEU A 882 -32.59 -34.97 -25.13
N PRO A 883 -33.00 -35.80 -26.09
CA PRO A 883 -32.12 -36.87 -26.58
C PRO A 883 -30.90 -36.26 -27.29
N GLY A 884 -29.74 -36.88 -27.08
CA GLY A 884 -28.49 -36.51 -27.74
C GLY A 884 -27.67 -35.43 -27.04
N THR A 885 -28.22 -34.71 -26.05
CA THR A 885 -27.43 -33.79 -25.22
C THR A 885 -26.41 -34.56 -24.38
N SER A 886 -25.21 -34.02 -24.22
CA SER A 886 -24.13 -34.69 -23.48
C SER A 886 -23.16 -33.68 -22.86
N ILE A 887 -22.49 -34.08 -21.78
CA ILE A 887 -21.43 -33.26 -21.18
C ILE A 887 -20.27 -33.07 -22.15
N GLU A 888 -19.89 -34.14 -22.85
CA GLU A 888 -18.83 -34.11 -23.87
C GLU A 888 -19.20 -33.18 -25.02
N GLY A 889 -20.48 -33.09 -25.37
CA GLY A 889 -21.00 -32.12 -26.33
C GLY A 889 -20.78 -30.67 -25.87
N VAL A 890 -21.00 -30.38 -24.59
CA VAL A 890 -20.74 -29.04 -24.03
C VAL A 890 -19.27 -28.65 -24.16
N GLU A 891 -18.34 -29.59 -23.93
CA GLU A 891 -16.89 -29.36 -24.11
C GLU A 891 -16.53 -28.99 -25.56
N LYS A 892 -17.42 -29.28 -26.52
CA LYS A 892 -17.27 -28.90 -27.93
C LYS A 892 -17.95 -27.58 -28.30
N GLY A 893 -18.77 -27.01 -27.42
CA GLY A 893 -19.49 -25.76 -27.62
C GLY A 893 -20.67 -25.84 -28.59
N GLY A 894 -20.45 -26.40 -29.79
CA GLY A 894 -21.45 -26.61 -30.83
C GLY A 894 -21.42 -28.06 -31.32
N TYR A 895 -22.50 -28.81 -31.16
CA TYR A 895 -22.51 -30.24 -31.45
C TYR A 895 -23.89 -30.76 -31.89
N ILE A 896 -23.88 -31.86 -32.63
CA ILE A 896 -25.09 -32.48 -33.20
C ILE A 896 -25.80 -33.27 -32.10
N ILE A 897 -27.08 -32.97 -31.86
CA ILE A 897 -27.94 -33.74 -30.93
C ILE A 897 -28.87 -34.71 -31.68
N SER A 898 -29.16 -34.45 -32.96
CA SER A 898 -30.05 -35.27 -33.77
C SER A 898 -29.77 -35.06 -35.26
N ASP A 899 -29.68 -36.14 -36.04
CA ASP A 899 -29.41 -36.08 -37.48
C ASP A 899 -30.01 -37.31 -38.19
N ASN A 900 -30.64 -37.10 -39.35
CA ASN A 900 -31.11 -38.16 -40.24
C ASN A 900 -30.53 -38.07 -41.67
N SER A 901 -29.50 -37.23 -41.87
CA SER A 901 -28.77 -37.11 -43.12
C SER A 901 -27.79 -38.26 -43.35
N LYS A 902 -27.34 -38.39 -44.60
CA LYS A 902 -26.27 -39.33 -44.99
C LYS A 902 -25.06 -38.53 -45.46
N GLU A 903 -23.88 -39.10 -45.31
CA GLU A 903 -22.62 -38.55 -45.86
C GLU A 903 -22.34 -37.08 -45.45
N ASN A 904 -22.75 -36.67 -44.25
CA ASN A 904 -22.58 -35.30 -43.74
C ASN A 904 -23.28 -34.22 -44.58
N ASN A 905 -24.38 -34.56 -45.27
CA ASN A 905 -25.09 -33.66 -46.16
C ASN A 905 -26.59 -33.53 -45.80
N PRO A 906 -26.94 -32.83 -44.70
CA PRO A 906 -28.32 -32.49 -44.41
C PRO A 906 -28.88 -31.47 -45.41
N ASP A 907 -30.19 -31.54 -45.67
CA ASP A 907 -30.90 -30.52 -46.45
C ASP A 907 -30.94 -29.18 -45.70
N VAL A 908 -31.05 -29.23 -44.37
CA VAL A 908 -31.06 -28.04 -43.50
C VAL A 908 -30.45 -28.33 -42.13
N ILE A 909 -29.75 -27.33 -41.60
CA ILE A 909 -29.21 -27.34 -40.24
C ILE A 909 -30.00 -26.36 -39.38
N LEU A 910 -30.59 -26.87 -38.29
CA LEU A 910 -31.25 -26.07 -37.27
C LEU A 910 -30.35 -25.96 -36.05
N MET A 911 -30.02 -24.73 -35.64
CA MET A 911 -29.18 -24.44 -34.48
C MET A 911 -30.02 -23.79 -33.39
N GLY A 912 -29.90 -24.28 -32.16
CA GLY A 912 -30.58 -23.71 -31.00
C GLY A 912 -29.68 -23.65 -29.77
N THR A 913 -30.06 -22.82 -28.81
CA THR A 913 -29.41 -22.72 -27.50
C THR A 913 -30.49 -22.67 -26.43
N GLY A 914 -30.14 -23.07 -25.19
CA GLY A 914 -31.03 -22.91 -24.04
C GLY A 914 -32.44 -23.43 -24.29
N SER A 915 -33.43 -22.62 -23.91
CA SER A 915 -34.85 -22.93 -24.04
C SER A 915 -35.34 -23.12 -25.47
N GLU A 916 -34.63 -22.61 -26.48
CA GLU A 916 -35.05 -22.68 -27.88
C GLU A 916 -34.56 -23.95 -28.59
N LEU A 917 -33.66 -24.72 -27.98
CA LEU A 917 -33.20 -25.99 -28.56
C LEU A 917 -34.34 -27.01 -28.68
N GLU A 918 -35.28 -27.03 -27.73
CA GLU A 918 -36.51 -27.85 -27.83
C GLU A 918 -37.35 -27.45 -29.06
N ILE A 919 -37.42 -26.15 -29.37
CA ILE A 919 -38.19 -25.63 -30.51
C ILE A 919 -37.55 -26.10 -31.82
N ALA A 920 -36.22 -26.04 -31.92
CA ALA A 920 -35.48 -26.57 -33.06
C ALA A 920 -35.67 -28.09 -33.23
N ALA A 921 -35.62 -28.86 -32.13
CA ALA A 921 -35.83 -30.31 -32.16
C ALA A 921 -37.26 -30.67 -32.64
N LYS A 922 -38.28 -30.01 -32.10
CA LYS A 922 -39.68 -30.22 -32.53
C LYS A 922 -39.91 -29.81 -33.99
N ALA A 923 -39.28 -28.75 -34.46
CA ALA A 923 -39.36 -28.34 -35.87
C ALA A 923 -38.69 -29.36 -36.79
N ALA A 924 -37.57 -29.94 -36.37
CA ALA A 924 -36.87 -30.99 -37.11
C ALA A 924 -37.75 -32.22 -37.31
N ASP A 925 -38.47 -32.67 -36.28
CA ASP A 925 -39.37 -33.83 -36.38
C ASP A 925 -40.48 -33.62 -37.40
N ASP A 926 -41.04 -32.41 -37.50
CA ASP A 926 -42.07 -32.11 -38.49
C ASP A 926 -41.48 -31.98 -39.91
N LEU A 927 -40.31 -31.36 -40.08
CA LEU A 927 -39.61 -31.29 -41.37
C LEU A 927 -39.17 -32.68 -41.87
N ARG A 928 -38.82 -33.59 -40.97
CA ARG A 928 -38.49 -34.99 -41.31
C ARG A 928 -39.71 -35.77 -41.79
N LYS A 929 -40.90 -35.51 -41.25
CA LYS A 929 -42.16 -36.08 -41.77
C LYS A 929 -42.44 -35.61 -43.20
N ASP A 930 -42.01 -34.39 -43.53
CA ASP A 930 -42.04 -33.83 -44.89
C ASP A 930 -40.92 -34.38 -45.80
N GLY A 931 -40.12 -35.35 -45.32
CA GLY A 931 -39.09 -36.05 -46.09
C GLY A 931 -37.72 -35.37 -46.15
N LYS A 932 -37.49 -34.29 -45.38
CA LYS A 932 -36.20 -33.58 -45.34
C LYS A 932 -35.17 -34.29 -44.44
N ALA A 933 -33.91 -34.23 -44.85
CA ALA A 933 -32.75 -34.55 -44.00
C ALA A 933 -32.41 -33.33 -43.13
N VAL A 934 -32.65 -33.42 -41.83
CA VAL A 934 -32.52 -32.32 -40.88
C VAL A 934 -31.50 -32.66 -39.80
N ARG A 935 -30.52 -31.78 -39.65
CA ARG A 935 -29.56 -31.81 -38.54
C ARG A 935 -29.94 -30.77 -37.49
N VAL A 936 -29.95 -31.17 -36.23
CA VAL A 936 -30.15 -30.28 -35.08
C VAL A 936 -28.85 -30.17 -34.30
N VAL A 937 -28.39 -28.93 -34.11
CA VAL A 937 -27.15 -28.59 -33.42
C VAL A 937 -27.47 -27.80 -32.17
N SER A 938 -26.99 -28.26 -31.02
CA SER A 938 -26.92 -27.44 -29.82
C SER A 938 -25.70 -26.53 -29.90
N PHE A 939 -25.87 -25.24 -29.62
CA PHE A 939 -24.80 -24.24 -29.66
C PHE A 939 -24.55 -23.62 -28.27
N VAL A 940 -24.37 -24.47 -27.26
CA VAL A 940 -24.29 -24.12 -25.84
C VAL A 940 -23.19 -23.10 -25.50
N SER A 941 -22.05 -23.09 -26.21
CA SER A 941 -21.01 -22.04 -26.11
C SER A 941 -20.33 -21.81 -27.47
N TRP A 942 -20.26 -20.56 -27.88
CA TRP A 942 -19.65 -20.17 -29.15
C TRP A 942 -18.14 -20.26 -29.08
N GLU A 943 -17.57 -19.84 -27.96
CA GLU A 943 -16.14 -19.73 -27.76
C GLU A 943 -15.48 -21.11 -27.80
N LEU A 944 -16.11 -22.12 -27.19
CA LEU A 944 -15.64 -23.51 -27.23
C LEU A 944 -15.75 -24.12 -28.63
N PHE A 945 -16.78 -23.78 -29.40
CA PHE A 945 -16.93 -24.24 -30.77
C PHE A 945 -15.88 -23.60 -31.69
N ASP A 946 -15.66 -22.30 -31.54
CA ASP A 946 -14.66 -21.56 -32.29
C ASP A 946 -13.24 -22.04 -32.03
N ALA A 947 -12.98 -22.57 -30.82
CA ALA A 947 -11.71 -23.18 -30.44
C ALA A 947 -11.50 -24.59 -31.02
N GLN A 948 -12.54 -25.25 -31.58
CA GLN A 948 -12.38 -26.58 -32.15
C GLN A 948 -11.56 -26.55 -33.47
N PRO A 949 -10.89 -27.66 -33.83
CA PRO A 949 -10.25 -27.79 -35.13
C PRO A 949 -11.24 -27.61 -36.29
N GLU A 950 -10.77 -27.09 -37.41
CA GLU A 950 -11.63 -26.83 -38.59
C GLU A 950 -12.35 -28.10 -39.09
N SER A 951 -11.69 -29.27 -38.99
CA SER A 951 -12.30 -30.56 -39.32
C SER A 951 -13.51 -30.91 -38.44
N TYR A 952 -13.51 -30.50 -37.18
CA TYR A 952 -14.66 -30.67 -36.30
C TYR A 952 -15.78 -29.69 -36.66
N LYS A 953 -15.44 -28.42 -36.91
CA LYS A 953 -16.42 -27.42 -37.35
C LYS A 953 -17.11 -27.86 -38.64
N GLU A 954 -16.37 -28.37 -39.62
CA GLU A 954 -16.88 -28.91 -40.88
C GLU A 954 -17.77 -30.15 -40.67
N SER A 955 -17.45 -30.98 -39.67
CA SER A 955 -18.29 -32.14 -39.33
C SER A 955 -19.65 -31.75 -38.74
N VAL A 956 -19.76 -30.57 -38.14
CA VAL A 956 -21.00 -30.06 -37.54
C VAL A 956 -21.75 -29.15 -38.52
N LEU A 957 -21.06 -28.17 -39.10
CA LEU A 957 -21.58 -27.15 -40.02
C LEU A 957 -20.89 -27.24 -41.40
N PRO A 958 -21.14 -28.31 -42.18
CA PRO A 958 -20.53 -28.52 -43.49
C PRO A 958 -20.71 -27.31 -44.40
N ALA A 959 -19.62 -26.83 -45.01
CA ALA A 959 -19.60 -25.58 -45.78
C ALA A 959 -20.59 -25.59 -46.96
N ASP A 960 -20.79 -26.76 -47.58
CA ASP A 960 -21.70 -26.93 -48.72
C ASP A 960 -23.18 -26.82 -48.34
N VAL A 961 -23.53 -27.03 -47.06
CA VAL A 961 -24.91 -26.88 -46.57
C VAL A 961 -25.15 -25.45 -46.14
N THR A 962 -25.67 -24.64 -47.06
CA THR A 962 -25.95 -23.21 -46.83
C THR A 962 -27.36 -22.92 -46.27
N ALA A 963 -28.26 -23.90 -46.28
CA ALA A 963 -29.57 -23.82 -45.64
C ALA A 963 -29.41 -24.00 -44.12
N ARG A 964 -29.30 -22.88 -43.41
CA ARG A 964 -29.06 -22.85 -41.97
C ARG A 964 -30.05 -21.92 -41.28
N VAL A 965 -30.67 -22.40 -40.21
CA VAL A 965 -31.57 -21.60 -39.38
C VAL A 965 -31.07 -21.62 -37.94
N SER A 966 -30.89 -20.46 -37.32
CA SER A 966 -30.71 -20.37 -35.87
C SER A 966 -32.00 -19.91 -35.19
N ILE A 967 -32.24 -20.38 -33.97
CA ILE A 967 -33.31 -19.88 -33.09
C ILE A 967 -32.80 -19.66 -31.67
N GLU A 968 -32.97 -18.44 -31.16
CA GLU A 968 -32.56 -18.04 -29.82
C GLU A 968 -33.44 -16.88 -29.34
N ALA A 969 -33.94 -16.92 -28.10
CA ALA A 969 -34.69 -15.81 -27.49
C ALA A 969 -33.75 -14.69 -27.02
N GLY A 970 -33.02 -14.10 -27.97
CA GLY A 970 -32.12 -12.96 -27.85
C GLY A 970 -31.91 -12.31 -29.22
N THR A 971 -31.04 -11.31 -29.32
CA THR A 971 -30.76 -10.64 -30.60
C THR A 971 -30.21 -11.60 -31.65
N THR A 972 -30.53 -11.35 -32.92
CA THR A 972 -29.94 -12.07 -34.06
C THR A 972 -28.49 -11.64 -34.34
N PHE A 973 -28.02 -10.56 -33.69
CA PHE A 973 -26.66 -10.05 -33.86
C PHE A 973 -25.60 -11.13 -33.57
N GLY A 974 -24.64 -11.28 -34.49
CA GLY A 974 -23.58 -12.28 -34.42
C GLY A 974 -23.92 -13.63 -35.08
N TRP A 975 -25.19 -14.05 -35.13
CA TRP A 975 -25.58 -15.38 -35.66
C TRP A 975 -25.21 -15.59 -37.14
N LEU A 976 -25.11 -14.51 -37.91
CA LEU A 976 -24.61 -14.52 -39.29
C LEU A 976 -23.26 -15.24 -39.45
N LYS A 977 -22.44 -15.27 -38.40
CA LYS A 977 -21.19 -16.04 -38.37
C LYS A 977 -21.39 -17.52 -38.69
N TYR A 978 -22.49 -18.12 -38.24
CA TYR A 978 -22.77 -19.55 -38.40
C TYR A 978 -23.85 -19.84 -39.43
N VAL A 979 -24.90 -19.01 -39.52
CA VAL A 979 -25.97 -19.20 -40.53
C VAL A 979 -25.54 -18.75 -41.93
N GLY A 980 -24.55 -17.87 -42.05
CA GLY A 980 -24.09 -17.32 -43.32
C GLY A 980 -25.10 -16.34 -43.95
N CYS A 981 -24.75 -15.79 -45.13
CA CYS A 981 -25.57 -14.77 -45.81
C CYS A 981 -26.89 -15.30 -46.39
N LYS A 982 -27.00 -16.62 -46.60
CA LYS A 982 -28.22 -17.27 -47.08
C LYS A 982 -29.11 -17.75 -45.94
N GLY A 983 -28.54 -18.04 -44.77
CA GLY A 983 -29.30 -18.56 -43.64
C GLY A 983 -30.24 -17.54 -43.01
N LYS A 984 -31.03 -18.01 -42.05
CA LYS A 984 -32.01 -17.19 -41.32
C LYS A 984 -31.74 -17.30 -39.82
N ALA A 985 -31.69 -16.16 -39.13
CA ALA A 985 -31.65 -16.11 -37.67
C ALA A 985 -33.03 -15.69 -37.15
N ILE A 986 -33.62 -16.52 -36.29
CA ILE A 986 -34.87 -16.24 -35.60
C ILE A 986 -34.53 -15.80 -34.18
N GLY A 987 -34.88 -14.58 -33.84
CA GLY A 987 -34.60 -13.96 -32.56
C GLY A 987 -35.40 -12.68 -32.37
N ILE A 988 -34.98 -11.85 -31.42
CA ILE A 988 -35.68 -10.64 -31.01
C ILE A 988 -34.71 -9.46 -31.06
N ASP A 989 -34.88 -8.55 -32.02
CA ASP A 989 -34.02 -7.36 -32.20
C ASP A 989 -34.69 -6.06 -31.73
N ARG A 990 -35.43 -6.19 -30.63
CA ARG A 990 -36.14 -5.10 -29.92
C ARG A 990 -36.27 -5.49 -28.46
N PHE A 991 -36.59 -4.53 -27.59
CA PHE A 991 -37.00 -4.86 -26.23
C PHE A 991 -38.26 -5.75 -26.23
N GLY A 992 -38.40 -6.53 -25.16
CA GLY A 992 -39.53 -7.42 -24.96
C GLY A 992 -40.82 -6.72 -24.51
N ALA A 993 -41.63 -7.38 -23.68
CA ALA A 993 -42.94 -6.90 -23.26
C ALA A 993 -43.35 -7.51 -21.91
N SER A 994 -44.19 -6.81 -21.15
CA SER A 994 -44.81 -7.36 -19.93
C SER A 994 -46.07 -8.14 -20.30
N ALA A 995 -45.99 -9.47 -20.24
CA ALA A 995 -47.08 -10.42 -20.45
C ALA A 995 -46.64 -11.83 -20.00
N PRO A 996 -47.56 -12.81 -19.88
CA PRO A 996 -47.17 -14.19 -19.67
C PRO A 996 -46.23 -14.69 -20.76
N ALA A 997 -45.16 -15.41 -20.38
CA ALA A 997 -44.07 -15.81 -21.27
C ALA A 997 -44.56 -16.49 -22.57
N GLY A 998 -45.48 -17.44 -22.49
CA GLY A 998 -46.02 -18.13 -23.68
C GLY A 998 -46.70 -17.20 -24.68
N LYS A 999 -47.30 -16.08 -24.22
CA LYS A 999 -47.84 -15.04 -25.09
C LYS A 999 -46.71 -14.25 -25.76
N ILE A 1000 -45.67 -13.88 -25.01
CA ILE A 1000 -44.54 -13.13 -25.56
C ILE A 1000 -43.82 -13.95 -26.65
N TYR A 1001 -43.54 -15.23 -26.41
CA TYR A 1001 -42.94 -16.14 -27.40
C TYR A 1001 -43.74 -16.17 -28.70
N LYS A 1002 -45.08 -16.29 -28.58
CA LYS A 1002 -45.99 -16.30 -29.73
C LYS A 1002 -45.95 -14.98 -30.50
N GLU A 1003 -46.14 -13.85 -29.82
CA GLU A 1003 -46.24 -12.53 -30.45
C GLU A 1003 -44.91 -12.05 -31.05
N LEU A 1004 -43.77 -12.50 -30.49
CA LEU A 1004 -42.42 -12.17 -31.00
C LEU A 1004 -41.87 -13.23 -31.97
N GLY A 1005 -42.68 -14.22 -32.37
CA GLY A 1005 -42.32 -15.17 -33.42
C GLY A 1005 -41.27 -16.21 -33.04
N ILE A 1006 -40.98 -16.40 -31.75
CA ILE A 1006 -40.08 -17.47 -31.27
C ILE A 1006 -40.88 -18.76 -31.16
N THR A 1007 -41.15 -19.37 -32.30
CA THR A 1007 -42.10 -20.49 -32.44
C THR A 1007 -41.56 -21.57 -33.36
N LYS A 1008 -42.10 -22.79 -33.21
CA LYS A 1008 -41.79 -23.92 -34.09
C LYS A 1008 -42.18 -23.60 -35.53
N GLU A 1009 -43.32 -22.95 -35.72
CA GLU A 1009 -43.87 -22.58 -37.02
C GLU A 1009 -42.92 -21.63 -37.78
N ALA A 1010 -42.35 -20.64 -37.08
CA ALA A 1010 -41.37 -19.74 -37.67
C ALA A 1010 -40.09 -20.47 -38.12
N VAL A 1011 -39.61 -21.47 -37.35
CA VAL A 1011 -38.46 -22.30 -37.74
C VAL A 1011 -38.76 -23.10 -39.00
N ILE A 1012 -39.93 -23.73 -39.07
CA ILE A 1012 -40.36 -24.53 -40.22
C ILE A 1012 -40.48 -23.64 -41.47
N GLU A 1013 -41.09 -22.45 -41.34
CA GLU A 1013 -41.22 -21.50 -42.44
C GLU A 1013 -39.85 -21.02 -42.94
N ALA A 1014 -38.97 -20.63 -42.02
CA ALA A 1014 -37.61 -20.22 -42.36
C ALA A 1014 -36.84 -21.35 -43.06
N ALA A 1015 -36.90 -22.58 -42.54
CA ALA A 1015 -36.25 -23.73 -43.15
C ALA A 1015 -36.78 -24.01 -44.56
N LYS A 1016 -38.11 -24.02 -44.76
CA LYS A 1016 -38.75 -24.22 -46.07
C LYS A 1016 -38.40 -23.12 -47.07
N SER A 1017 -38.14 -21.89 -46.61
CA SER A 1017 -37.70 -20.79 -47.49
C SER A 1017 -36.28 -20.96 -48.04
N LEU A 1018 -35.49 -21.87 -47.45
CA LEU A 1018 -34.09 -22.12 -47.81
C LEU A 1018 -33.88 -23.43 -48.59
N CYS A 1019 -34.86 -24.34 -48.60
CA CYS A 1019 -34.73 -25.75 -49.03
C CYS A 1019 -35.54 -26.13 -50.27
#